data_AF-A0A822AFL5-F1
#
_entry.id   AF-A0A822AFL5-F1
#
_cell.length_a   1.000
_cell.length_b   1.000
_cell.length_c   1.000
_cell.angle_alpha   90.00
_cell.angle_beta   90.00
_cell.angle_gamma   90.00
#
_symmetry.space_group_name_H-M   'P 1'
#
loop_
_entity.id
_entity.type
_entity.pdbx_description
1 polymer ?
#
loop_
_entity_poly.entity_id
_entity_poly.type
_entity_poly.pdbx_seq_one_letter_code
_entity_poly.pdbx_strand_id
1 'polypeptide(L)'
;MSEKYQILGNIVVDEIQQALNELDKVNTYFSPITGYAEEPLLPLPEACAPLADILYNLSVYVQRALDETPENPPDRLTIDESAAVRLYTIEWERPHRSLYSMLNYTLKGGNREELRPYFKYLKLFLTALVKIPCVPSLTVWRGVTRDLSAEFPPGTTVTWWSFSSCTTSLTVLENNLYLGTTGARTLFSVEAINGRTVRAHSHFVTEEEILLLPGTHMIVQSQLSPAPDLYIVHLKQVIPEATLLEPPFEVYQCSDPYPSPITTETGKLPVAIVFGDFMNVKRVDLAVLNYDDRSVDILLGNEKNDYEAEYYYQTDAAPNSVFNVDLNYDGLMDIVVVNGDDDSVSVLLDNNNETFQTSIEYLVGDNPMSVTAGDFNNDTLTDVVVANSDDDTVSLLLGGEEGTFSDIQIAFDVGSKPVCVISSNFNQDGKLDWAVINQDDNTVSVAIGYGNATFENLQTYNVGATPVSMTYEDFNKDGKVDLVVVNYGNNSVSLLLGNGDGSFQAQIVYEIGMNPSAVVVADFNNDRQMDLALTFSNESSIGVLYGNGDGSFQRPLKYKVGTSPSAMRADDFNDDGKIDLVVANSGEHTCSMLINSADGTFQNQIKYATGANPVAITSADYDNDTIIDVLVVNKGDNSVSLLLGNGDGTCRGRMPHRLEKIADSMATGDFNNDTKLDLILTNTIDYSITLLLGSGHGTFQSGSCQSTQRHHYGAVG
;
A
#
# COMPACT_ATOMS: atom_id res chain seq x y z
N MET A 1 13.04 -5.23 37.06
CA MET A 1 12.45 -5.38 38.41
C MET A 1 13.43 -4.88 39.46
N SER A 2 13.08 -3.84 40.23
CA SER A 2 13.74 -3.52 41.50
C SER A 2 12.73 -2.95 42.50
N GLU A 3 12.98 -3.22 43.77
CA GLU A 3 12.07 -3.12 44.91
C GLU A 3 11.75 -1.67 45.31
N LYS A 4 10.68 -1.07 44.76
CA LYS A 4 10.27 0.27 45.23
C LYS A 4 8.78 0.57 45.28
N TYR A 5 7.96 -0.45 45.52
CA TYR A 5 6.53 -0.26 45.79
C TYR A 5 6.16 -0.85 47.14
N GLN A 6 6.33 -0.03 48.18
CA GLN A 6 5.71 -0.23 49.49
C GLN A 6 5.15 1.12 49.95
N ILE A 7 3.90 1.07 50.42
CA ILE A 7 3.13 2.04 51.20
C ILE A 7 2.02 2.78 50.42
N LEU A 8 0.79 2.34 50.78
CA LEU A 8 -0.54 2.85 50.48
C LEU A 8 -0.84 4.21 51.13
N GLY A 9 -1.84 4.91 50.61
CA GLY A 9 -2.60 5.93 51.36
C GLY A 9 -3.88 6.37 50.63
N ASN A 10 -5.05 6.01 51.17
CA ASN A 10 -6.40 6.23 50.65
C ASN A 10 -7.04 7.60 51.02
N ILE A 11 -8.22 7.84 50.41
CA ILE A 11 -9.38 8.71 50.76
C ILE A 11 -9.43 10.00 49.92
N VAL A 12 -10.46 10.30 49.10
CA VAL A 12 -11.88 10.55 49.42
C VAL A 12 -12.81 10.12 48.25
N VAL A 13 -13.94 9.50 48.60
CA VAL A 13 -15.16 9.35 47.79
C VAL A 13 -16.15 10.43 48.25
N ASP A 14 -16.81 11.14 47.31
CA ASP A 14 -18.24 11.58 47.38
C ASP A 14 -18.64 12.78 46.47
N GLU A 15 -17.89 13.13 45.40
CA GLU A 15 -18.40 14.09 44.38
C GLU A 15 -18.57 13.51 42.96
N ILE A 16 -18.15 12.26 42.71
CA ILE A 16 -18.15 11.69 41.34
C ILE A 16 -19.49 11.01 40.97
N GLN A 17 -20.31 10.60 41.95
CA GLN A 17 -21.58 9.92 41.65
C GLN A 17 -22.68 10.86 41.13
N GLN A 18 -22.53 12.18 41.32
CA GLN A 18 -23.50 13.15 40.81
C GLN A 18 -23.16 13.68 39.41
N ALA A 19 -21.90 13.57 38.98
CA ALA A 19 -21.48 13.81 37.60
C ALA A 19 -21.78 12.62 36.66
N LEU A 20 -21.77 11.39 37.19
CA LEU A 20 -22.04 10.18 36.42
C LEU A 20 -23.53 9.99 36.03
N ASN A 21 -24.46 10.72 36.64
CA ASN A 21 -25.89 10.62 36.33
C ASN A 21 -26.39 11.62 35.26
N GLU A 22 -25.51 12.45 34.67
CA GLU A 22 -25.85 13.28 33.50
C GLU A 22 -25.18 12.82 32.19
N LEU A 23 -24.36 11.76 32.20
CA LEU A 23 -23.63 11.27 31.02
C LEU A 23 -24.28 10.07 30.30
N ASP A 24 -25.43 9.57 30.78
CA ASP A 24 -26.20 8.53 30.10
C ASP A 24 -27.16 9.10 29.04
N LYS A 25 -26.57 9.79 28.05
CA LYS A 25 -27.22 10.04 26.76
C LYS A 25 -26.26 9.82 25.60
N VAL A 26 -26.23 8.57 25.14
CA VAL A 26 -26.10 8.16 23.73
C VAL A 26 -24.73 8.42 23.07
N ASN A 27 -24.15 7.38 22.48
CA ASN A 27 -23.12 7.45 21.44
C ASN A 27 -23.25 8.71 20.57
N THR A 28 -22.45 9.74 20.84
CA THR A 28 -22.46 10.95 20.02
C THR A 28 -21.49 10.77 18.86
N TYR A 29 -22.01 10.28 17.73
CA TYR A 29 -21.46 10.66 16.43
C TYR A 29 -21.54 12.19 16.35
N PHE A 30 -20.42 12.89 16.52
CA PHE A 30 -20.38 14.32 16.26
C PHE A 30 -20.56 14.56 14.76
N SER A 31 -21.37 15.55 14.39
CA SER A 31 -21.51 15.94 12.98
C SER A 31 -20.15 16.30 12.37
N PRO A 32 -19.96 16.07 11.05
CA PRO A 32 -18.76 16.51 10.33
C PRO A 32 -18.47 18.00 10.54
N ILE A 33 -17.19 18.38 10.42
CA ILE A 33 -16.77 19.79 10.45
C ILE A 33 -16.85 20.31 9.01
N THR A 34 -17.84 21.17 8.74
CA THR A 34 -18.09 21.74 7.41
C THR A 34 -18.16 23.28 7.43
N GLY A 35 -18.00 23.90 6.26
CA GLY A 35 -17.92 25.34 6.03
C GLY A 35 -16.55 26.01 6.28
N TYR A 36 -15.50 25.29 6.68
CA TYR A 36 -14.17 25.89 6.84
C TYR A 36 -13.41 25.93 5.51
N ALA A 37 -13.71 25.01 4.59
CA ALA A 37 -13.08 24.97 3.28
C ALA A 37 -13.44 26.19 2.41
N GLU A 38 -14.63 26.78 2.65
CA GLU A 38 -15.14 28.00 2.01
C GLU A 38 -14.44 29.29 2.50
N GLU A 39 -13.71 29.25 3.61
CA GLU A 39 -12.93 30.40 4.06
C GLU A 39 -11.78 30.69 3.08
N PRO A 40 -11.46 31.96 2.82
CA PRO A 40 -10.31 32.30 2.00
C PRO A 40 -9.01 31.84 2.66
N LEU A 41 -8.05 31.39 1.85
CA LEU A 41 -6.69 31.16 2.33
C LEU A 41 -6.04 32.52 2.61
N LEU A 42 -5.75 32.80 3.87
CA LEU A 42 -5.24 34.09 4.35
C LEU A 42 -3.84 33.95 4.97
N PRO A 43 -3.02 35.01 4.97
CA PRO A 43 -1.78 35.06 5.75
C PRO A 43 -2.03 34.82 7.24
N LEU A 44 -1.04 34.31 7.97
CA LEU A 44 -1.19 33.85 9.35
C LEU A 44 -1.77 34.91 10.31
N PRO A 45 -1.34 36.19 10.28
CA PRO A 45 -1.91 37.21 11.15
C PRO A 45 -3.41 37.45 10.92
N GLU A 46 -3.84 37.42 9.66
CA GLU A 46 -5.25 37.62 9.27
C GLU A 46 -6.10 36.39 9.59
N ALA A 47 -5.54 35.19 9.37
CA ALA A 47 -6.18 33.93 9.72
C ALA A 47 -6.40 33.80 11.23
N CYS A 48 -5.49 34.34 12.05
CA CYS A 48 -5.58 34.34 13.51
C CYS A 48 -6.42 35.50 14.09
N ALA A 49 -6.79 36.50 13.30
CA ALA A 49 -7.48 37.70 13.80
C ALA A 49 -8.78 37.40 14.60
N PRO A 50 -9.64 36.44 14.19
CA PRO A 50 -10.85 36.09 14.96
C PRO A 50 -10.57 35.45 16.33
N LEU A 51 -9.35 34.94 16.54
CA LEU A 51 -8.94 34.26 17.77
C LEU A 51 -8.36 35.22 18.81
N ALA A 52 -8.13 36.49 18.46
CA ALA A 52 -7.49 37.47 19.34
C ALA A 52 -8.29 37.75 20.63
N ASP A 53 -9.62 37.62 20.58
CA ASP A 53 -10.52 37.77 21.74
C ASP A 53 -10.64 36.48 22.57
N ILE A 54 -10.17 35.34 22.04
CA ILE A 54 -10.24 34.01 22.67
C ILE A 54 -8.90 33.67 23.34
N LEU A 55 -7.79 34.06 22.72
CA LEU A 55 -6.44 33.68 23.12
C LEU A 55 -5.63 34.88 23.58
N TYR A 56 -5.20 34.84 24.84
CA TYR A 56 -4.40 35.89 25.45
C TYR A 56 -3.01 36.01 24.81
N ASN A 57 -2.60 37.24 24.46
CA ASN A 57 -1.30 37.53 23.82
C ASN A 57 -1.04 36.80 22.49
N LEU A 58 -2.09 36.37 21.77
CA LEU A 58 -1.95 35.63 20.51
C LEU A 58 -1.01 36.31 19.50
N SER A 59 -1.06 37.64 19.37
CA SER A 59 -0.22 38.40 18.44
C SER A 59 1.28 38.23 18.70
N VAL A 60 1.70 38.09 19.96
CA VAL A 60 3.10 37.86 20.33
C VAL A 60 3.55 36.49 19.82
N TYR A 61 2.72 35.47 19.98
CA TYR A 61 3.03 34.11 19.54
C TYR A 61 2.94 33.95 18.02
N VAL A 62 2.02 34.65 17.35
CA VAL A 62 1.95 34.73 15.89
C VAL A 62 3.23 35.33 15.33
N GLN A 63 3.68 36.46 15.88
CA GLN A 63 4.92 37.09 15.45
C GLN A 63 6.12 36.17 15.70
N ARG A 64 6.19 35.54 16.88
CA ARG A 64 7.24 34.59 17.21
C ARG A 64 7.27 33.39 16.24
N ALA A 65 6.10 32.85 15.88
CA ALA A 65 6.02 31.74 14.93
C ALA A 65 6.52 32.14 13.53
N LEU A 66 6.24 33.36 13.08
CA LEU A 66 6.78 33.91 11.82
C LEU A 66 8.29 34.12 11.91
N ASP A 67 8.77 34.75 12.98
CA ASP A 67 10.20 35.05 13.18
C ASP A 67 11.07 33.78 13.30
N GLU A 68 10.51 32.71 13.89
CA GLU A 68 11.16 31.40 14.02
C GLU A 68 11.00 30.52 12.77
N THR A 69 10.21 30.93 11.78
CA THR A 69 10.04 30.19 10.52
C THR A 69 11.14 30.57 9.52
N PRO A 70 11.82 29.60 8.88
CA PRO A 70 12.84 29.88 7.88
C PRO A 70 12.28 30.69 6.69
N GLU A 71 13.12 31.50 6.04
CA GLU A 71 12.73 32.24 4.83
C GLU A 71 12.27 31.30 3.70
N ASN A 72 12.84 30.10 3.63
CA ASN A 72 12.44 29.02 2.72
C ASN A 72 12.11 27.77 3.55
N PRO A 73 10.87 27.64 4.05
CA PRO A 73 10.48 26.46 4.81
C PRO A 73 10.41 25.21 3.88
N PRO A 74 10.68 24.01 4.40
CA PRO A 74 10.65 22.77 3.62
C PRO A 74 9.22 22.36 3.21
N ASP A 75 9.09 21.24 2.50
CA ASP A 75 7.82 20.61 2.10
C ASP A 75 6.91 21.52 1.23
N ARG A 76 7.50 22.48 0.51
CA ARG A 76 6.83 23.46 -0.38
C ARG A 76 5.78 24.32 0.35
N LEU A 77 5.89 24.47 1.67
CA LEU A 77 5.03 25.37 2.44
C LEU A 77 5.40 26.83 2.15
N THR A 78 4.43 27.71 2.21
CA THR A 78 4.68 29.14 2.37
C THR A 78 5.14 29.44 3.81
N ILE A 79 5.74 30.63 4.02
CA ILE A 79 6.12 31.09 5.37
C ILE A 79 4.90 31.06 6.30
N ASP A 80 3.74 31.53 5.85
CA ASP A 80 2.51 31.55 6.65
C ASP A 80 1.99 30.15 6.99
N GLU A 81 2.06 29.20 6.04
CA GLU A 81 1.66 27.80 6.26
C GLU A 81 2.58 27.11 7.27
N SER A 82 3.91 27.26 7.11
CA SER A 82 4.89 26.69 8.04
C SER A 82 4.77 27.34 9.43
N ALA A 83 4.58 28.66 9.48
CA ALA A 83 4.38 29.38 10.73
C ALA A 83 3.05 29.00 11.41
N ALA A 84 2.01 28.61 10.67
CA ALA A 84 0.76 28.10 11.24
C ALA A 84 0.98 26.79 12.01
N VAL A 85 1.80 25.88 11.48
CA VAL A 85 2.20 24.62 12.15
C VAL A 85 3.11 24.90 13.35
N ARG A 86 4.03 25.86 13.23
CA ARG A 86 4.88 26.29 14.35
C ARG A 86 4.08 26.92 15.49
N LEU A 87 3.11 27.77 15.18
CA LEU A 87 2.21 28.39 16.15
C LEU A 87 1.41 27.34 16.93
N TYR A 88 1.05 26.23 16.28
CA TYR A 88 0.34 25.12 16.89
C TYR A 88 1.19 24.40 17.97
N THR A 89 2.51 24.31 17.75
CA THR A 89 3.43 23.52 18.58
C THR A 89 4.20 24.36 19.61
N ILE A 90 4.18 25.69 19.49
CA ILE A 90 4.89 26.61 20.38
C ILE A 90 4.41 26.49 21.84
N GLU A 91 5.34 26.53 22.79
CA GLU A 91 4.98 26.60 24.21
C GLU A 91 4.54 28.00 24.61
N TRP A 92 3.43 28.08 25.34
CA TRP A 92 2.89 29.34 25.87
C TRP A 92 3.22 29.46 27.35
N GLU A 93 3.61 30.66 27.77
CA GLU A 93 3.90 30.96 29.17
C GLU A 93 2.64 30.80 30.05
N ARG A 94 2.77 30.01 31.12
CA ARG A 94 1.70 29.83 32.12
C ARG A 94 1.39 31.17 32.80
N PRO A 95 0.12 31.47 33.14
CA PRO A 95 -1.03 30.56 33.26
C PRO A 95 -1.95 30.49 32.03
N HIS A 96 -1.54 31.01 30.88
CA HIS A 96 -2.42 31.13 29.71
C HIS A 96 -2.56 29.81 28.94
N ARG A 97 -3.73 29.57 28.36
CA ARG A 97 -3.97 28.39 27.49
C ARG A 97 -3.44 28.68 26.09
N SER A 98 -2.73 27.72 25.52
CA SER A 98 -2.19 27.80 24.15
C SER A 98 -3.27 27.61 23.09
N LEU A 99 -2.95 27.97 21.84
CA LEU A 99 -3.76 27.64 20.66
C LEU A 99 -4.03 26.14 20.59
N TYR A 100 -3.00 25.30 20.76
CA TYR A 100 -3.13 23.84 20.87
C TYR A 100 -4.18 23.43 21.91
N SER A 101 -4.08 23.98 23.13
CA SER A 101 -4.96 23.58 24.23
C SER A 101 -6.40 23.98 23.98
N MET A 102 -6.65 25.21 23.52
CA MET A 102 -8.00 25.69 23.28
C MET A 102 -8.64 25.07 22.04
N LEU A 103 -7.91 24.94 20.92
CA LEU A 103 -8.44 24.30 19.72
C LEU A 103 -8.84 22.85 20.01
N ASN A 104 -8.00 22.07 20.68
CA ASN A 104 -8.34 20.69 21.04
C ASN A 104 -9.43 20.57 22.10
N TYR A 105 -9.57 21.56 22.99
CA TYR A 105 -10.69 21.62 23.91
C TYR A 105 -12.01 21.81 23.13
N THR A 106 -12.02 22.74 22.18
CA THR A 106 -13.19 23.03 21.34
C THR A 106 -13.53 21.86 20.40
N LEU A 107 -12.54 21.21 19.79
CA LEU A 107 -12.76 20.06 18.89
C LEU A 107 -13.38 18.85 19.60
N LYS A 108 -13.07 18.67 20.89
CA LYS A 108 -13.65 17.63 21.75
C LYS A 108 -15.05 18.01 22.28
N GLY A 109 -15.46 19.27 22.09
CA GLY A 109 -16.80 19.75 22.40
C GLY A 109 -17.80 19.33 21.32
N GLY A 110 -19.06 19.11 21.72
CA GLY A 110 -20.11 18.69 20.78
C GLY A 110 -20.75 19.81 19.97
N ASN A 111 -20.43 21.07 20.26
CA ASN A 111 -21.02 22.23 19.60
C ASN A 111 -20.09 22.75 18.50
N ARG A 112 -20.37 22.40 17.23
CA ARG A 112 -19.54 22.82 16.08
C ARG A 112 -19.51 24.33 15.86
N GLU A 113 -20.50 25.08 16.35
CA GLU A 113 -20.50 26.54 16.25
C GLU A 113 -19.35 27.19 17.04
N GLU A 114 -18.83 26.53 18.08
CA GLU A 114 -17.66 27.02 18.84
C GLU A 114 -16.35 26.93 18.03
N LEU A 115 -16.31 26.13 16.95
CA LEU A 115 -15.17 26.06 16.05
C LEU A 115 -15.14 27.18 15.00
N ARG A 116 -16.25 27.88 14.75
CA ARG A 116 -16.35 28.93 13.72
C ARG A 116 -15.22 29.98 13.79
N PRO A 117 -14.82 30.49 14.98
CA PRO A 117 -13.69 31.44 15.07
C PRO A 117 -12.36 30.86 14.59
N TYR A 118 -12.20 29.54 14.59
CA TYR A 118 -10.98 28.84 14.18
C TYR A 118 -10.94 28.54 12.68
N PHE A 119 -12.04 28.68 11.92
CA PHE A 119 -12.11 28.18 10.54
C PHE A 119 -11.06 28.79 9.61
N LYS A 120 -10.77 30.09 9.74
CA LYS A 120 -9.71 30.75 8.95
C LYS A 120 -8.32 30.20 9.26
N TYR A 121 -8.02 30.01 10.55
CA TYR A 121 -6.78 29.37 10.97
C TYR A 121 -6.73 27.90 10.53
N LEU A 122 -7.84 27.15 10.65
CA LEU A 122 -7.95 25.76 10.23
C LEU A 122 -7.77 25.60 8.72
N LYS A 123 -8.30 26.52 7.90
CA LYS A 123 -8.08 26.53 6.45
C LYS A 123 -6.58 26.60 6.15
N LEU A 124 -5.87 27.55 6.74
CA LEU A 124 -4.42 27.71 6.56
C LEU A 124 -3.63 26.50 7.09
N PHE A 125 -3.95 26.05 8.31
CA PHE A 125 -3.27 24.95 8.98
C PHE A 125 -3.49 23.61 8.28
N LEU A 126 -4.72 23.28 7.87
CA LEU A 126 -5.01 22.05 7.13
C LEU A 126 -4.42 22.07 5.71
N THR A 127 -4.42 23.24 5.05
CA THR A 127 -3.71 23.40 3.77
C THR A 127 -2.21 23.11 3.92
N ALA A 128 -1.59 23.56 5.02
CA ALA A 128 -0.21 23.23 5.35
C ALA A 128 -0.02 21.73 5.61
N LEU A 129 -0.87 21.10 6.43
CA LEU A 129 -0.77 19.67 6.76
C LEU A 129 -0.95 18.74 5.55
N VAL A 130 -1.68 19.14 4.52
CA VAL A 130 -1.84 18.36 3.29
C VAL A 130 -0.54 18.33 2.47
N LYS A 131 0.25 19.41 2.52
CA LYS A 131 1.54 19.51 1.84
C LYS A 131 2.67 18.81 2.60
N ILE A 132 2.51 18.65 3.91
CA ILE A 132 3.48 17.93 4.75
C ILE A 132 3.39 16.42 4.43
N PRO A 133 4.53 15.74 4.21
CA PRO A 133 4.56 14.32 3.91
C PRO A 133 3.82 13.47 4.93
N CYS A 134 3.16 12.44 4.40
CA CYS A 134 2.61 11.37 5.20
C CYS A 134 3.73 10.39 5.59
N VAL A 135 3.64 9.81 6.78
CA VAL A 135 4.44 8.64 7.12
C VAL A 135 3.69 7.35 6.75
N PRO A 136 4.39 6.29 6.32
CA PRO A 136 3.80 4.97 6.10
C PRO A 136 3.21 4.40 7.40
N SER A 137 2.45 3.30 7.29
CA SER A 137 1.74 2.72 8.44
C SER A 137 2.73 2.35 9.56
N LEU A 138 2.68 3.08 10.68
CA LEU A 138 3.59 2.86 11.81
C LEU A 138 2.87 3.03 13.15
N THR A 139 3.41 2.39 14.18
CA THR A 139 2.88 2.50 15.54
C THR A 139 3.38 3.76 16.23
N VAL A 140 2.49 4.72 16.45
CA VAL A 140 2.77 5.95 17.22
C VAL A 140 2.21 5.86 18.62
N TRP A 141 2.84 6.57 19.54
CA TRP A 141 2.55 6.51 20.96
C TRP A 141 2.08 7.84 21.51
N ARG A 142 1.08 7.79 22.40
CA ARG A 142 0.61 8.98 23.13
C ARG A 142 0.28 8.65 24.59
N GLY A 143 0.95 9.33 25.51
CA GLY A 143 0.69 9.23 26.94
C GLY A 143 -0.36 10.22 27.43
N VAL A 144 -1.20 9.79 28.37
CA VAL A 144 -2.19 10.63 29.06
C VAL A 144 -2.19 10.30 30.56
N THR A 145 -2.10 11.32 31.41
CA THR A 145 -2.06 11.21 32.89
C THR A 145 -3.44 11.04 33.54
N ARG A 146 -4.31 10.21 32.94
CA ARG A 146 -5.59 9.75 33.50
C ARG A 146 -5.96 8.37 32.92
N ASP A 147 -6.79 7.62 33.64
CA ASP A 147 -7.41 6.40 33.12
C ASP A 147 -8.56 6.79 32.16
N LEU A 148 -8.39 6.47 30.88
CA LEU A 148 -9.40 6.61 29.83
C LEU A 148 -9.87 5.24 29.34
N SER A 149 -9.40 4.16 29.94
CA SER A 149 -9.48 2.84 29.35
C SER A 149 -10.93 2.31 29.26
N ALA A 150 -11.80 2.75 30.17
CA ALA A 150 -13.24 2.50 30.11
C ALA A 150 -13.95 3.17 28.91
N GLU A 151 -13.38 4.21 28.32
CA GLU A 151 -13.92 4.90 27.13
C GLU A 151 -13.54 4.19 25.82
N PHE A 152 -12.67 3.17 25.86
CA PHE A 152 -12.18 2.44 24.69
C PHE A 152 -12.35 0.91 24.86
N PRO A 153 -13.57 0.37 24.75
CA PRO A 153 -13.79 -1.06 24.83
C PRO A 153 -13.24 -1.79 23.58
N PRO A 154 -12.55 -2.94 23.73
CA PRO A 154 -12.10 -3.73 22.58
C PRO A 154 -13.23 -4.09 21.61
N GLY A 155 -12.95 -4.03 20.31
CA GLY A 155 -13.90 -4.29 19.21
C GLY A 155 -14.83 -3.12 18.88
N THR A 156 -14.66 -1.96 19.50
CA THR A 156 -15.45 -0.76 19.18
C THR A 156 -14.72 0.18 18.24
N THR A 157 -15.48 0.93 17.45
CA THR A 157 -14.97 2.04 16.66
C THR A 157 -15.13 3.34 17.43
N VAL A 158 -14.06 4.12 17.50
CA VAL A 158 -14.01 5.43 18.13
C VAL A 158 -13.54 6.47 17.12
N THR A 159 -14.10 7.68 17.19
CA THR A 159 -13.64 8.79 16.35
C THR A 159 -12.71 9.70 17.13
N TRP A 160 -11.51 9.89 16.61
CA TRP A 160 -10.45 10.69 17.20
C TRP A 160 -10.61 12.16 16.81
N TRP A 161 -11.10 13.01 17.71
CA TRP A 161 -11.43 14.43 17.42
C TRP A 161 -10.34 15.43 17.86
N SER A 162 -9.07 15.04 17.89
CA SER A 162 -8.00 15.91 18.38
C SER A 162 -6.81 15.88 17.44
N PHE A 163 -6.23 17.05 17.17
CA PHE A 163 -4.91 17.15 16.56
C PHE A 163 -3.87 16.70 17.59
N SER A 164 -3.68 15.39 17.71
CA SER A 164 -2.86 14.81 18.76
C SER A 164 -1.44 14.62 18.29
N SER A 165 -0.52 15.33 18.95
CA SER A 165 0.91 15.06 18.93
C SER A 165 1.20 13.66 19.48
N CYS A 166 1.75 12.81 18.63
CA CYS A 166 2.20 11.46 18.97
C CYS A 166 3.70 11.35 18.65
N THR A 167 4.37 10.43 19.32
CA THR A 167 5.80 10.18 19.11
C THR A 167 6.02 8.77 18.59
N THR A 168 7.06 8.59 17.78
CA THR A 168 7.55 7.28 17.32
C THR A 168 8.39 6.58 18.39
N SER A 169 8.81 7.29 19.46
CA SER A 169 9.73 6.78 20.47
C SER A 169 9.09 6.66 21.87
N LEU A 170 9.03 5.44 22.42
CA LEU A 170 8.60 5.22 23.81
C LEU A 170 9.50 5.98 24.83
N THR A 171 10.79 6.08 24.52
CA THR A 171 11.80 6.75 25.34
C THR A 171 11.48 8.23 25.57
N VAL A 172 10.85 8.90 24.59
CA VAL A 172 10.37 10.29 24.73
C VAL A 172 9.26 10.39 25.77
N LEU A 173 8.35 9.40 25.83
CA LEU A 173 7.28 9.36 26.83
C LEU A 173 7.81 9.12 28.25
N GLU A 174 8.89 8.33 28.37
CA GLU A 174 9.55 8.03 29.63
C GLU A 174 10.40 9.20 30.16
N ASN A 175 11.14 9.88 29.28
CA ASN A 175 12.07 10.94 29.65
C ASN A 175 11.39 12.30 29.90
N ASN A 176 10.33 12.62 29.14
CA ASN A 176 9.66 13.92 29.21
C ASN A 176 8.40 13.93 30.10
N LEU A 177 8.14 12.85 30.82
CA LEU A 177 7.00 12.69 31.74
C LEU A 177 5.62 12.86 31.08
N TYR A 178 5.49 12.72 29.75
CA TYR A 178 4.22 12.86 29.03
C TYR A 178 3.16 11.83 29.46
N LEU A 179 3.60 10.64 29.87
CA LEU A 179 2.75 9.60 30.47
C LEU A 179 2.59 9.77 32.00
N GLY A 180 3.47 10.57 32.63
CA GLY A 180 3.61 10.68 34.08
C GLY A 180 4.23 9.43 34.73
N THR A 181 4.73 9.58 35.95
CA THR A 181 5.37 8.47 36.71
C THR A 181 4.51 7.93 37.86
N THR A 182 3.39 8.59 38.17
CA THR A 182 2.49 8.23 39.28
C THR A 182 1.03 8.53 38.90
N GLY A 183 0.09 7.81 39.53
CA GLY A 183 -1.36 7.96 39.29
C GLY A 183 -1.85 7.22 38.04
N ALA A 184 -3.18 7.20 37.89
CA ALA A 184 -3.91 6.63 36.76
C ALA A 184 -3.45 7.25 35.44
N ARG A 185 -3.08 6.42 34.47
CA ARG A 185 -2.52 6.84 33.19
C ARG A 185 -2.84 5.86 32.07
N THR A 186 -3.01 6.39 30.87
CA THR A 186 -3.32 5.64 29.66
C THR A 186 -2.24 5.90 28.62
N LEU A 187 -1.67 4.83 28.07
CA LEU A 187 -0.77 4.85 26.92
C LEU A 187 -1.55 4.35 25.71
N PHE A 188 -1.70 5.20 24.70
CA PHE A 188 -2.25 4.81 23.41
C PHE A 188 -1.11 4.32 22.52
N SER A 189 -1.29 3.13 21.96
CA SER A 189 -0.54 2.57 20.85
C SER A 189 -1.43 2.68 19.62
N VAL A 190 -1.03 3.43 18.61
CA VAL A 190 -1.87 3.74 17.45
C VAL A 190 -1.17 3.30 16.18
N GLU A 191 -1.70 2.30 15.48
CA GLU A 191 -1.35 1.99 14.09
C GLU A 191 -1.97 3.08 13.20
N ALA A 192 -1.19 4.10 12.84
CA ALA A 192 -1.65 5.24 12.06
C ALA A 192 -1.34 5.04 10.57
N ILE A 193 -2.32 5.31 9.70
CA ILE A 193 -2.22 5.15 8.24
C ILE A 193 -1.97 6.50 7.54
N ASN A 194 -2.23 7.63 8.23
CA ASN A 194 -2.17 8.98 7.65
C ASN A 194 -1.57 10.06 8.58
N GLY A 195 -0.55 9.72 9.37
CA GLY A 195 0.12 10.67 10.26
C GLY A 195 0.93 11.74 9.49
N ARG A 196 1.07 12.94 10.05
CA ARG A 196 1.89 14.03 9.47
C ARG A 196 3.11 14.32 10.33
N THR A 197 4.31 14.22 9.75
CA THR A 197 5.59 14.51 10.42
C THR A 197 5.85 16.01 10.48
N VAL A 198 5.45 16.66 11.57
CA VAL A 198 5.56 18.12 11.67
C VAL A 198 6.90 18.61 12.21
N ARG A 199 7.87 17.72 12.46
CA ARG A 199 9.17 18.05 13.06
C ARG A 199 9.86 19.24 12.40
N ALA A 200 9.88 19.30 11.07
CA ALA A 200 10.53 20.38 10.31
C ALA A 200 9.84 21.75 10.47
N HIS A 201 8.57 21.75 10.86
CA HIS A 201 7.72 22.93 11.04
C HIS A 201 7.34 23.18 12.51
N SER A 202 7.79 22.32 13.43
CA SER A 202 7.49 22.37 14.86
C SER A 202 8.46 23.27 15.62
N HIS A 203 8.03 23.78 16.77
CA HIS A 203 8.92 24.40 17.75
C HIS A 203 9.94 23.40 18.32
N PHE A 204 9.58 22.12 18.39
CA PHE A 204 10.42 21.03 18.92
C PHE A 204 11.11 20.25 17.79
N VAL A 205 12.13 20.85 17.20
CA VAL A 205 12.85 20.26 16.05
C VAL A 205 13.71 19.02 16.38
N THR A 206 13.87 18.70 17.68
CA THR A 206 14.70 17.59 18.15
C THR A 206 13.95 16.27 18.34
N GLU A 207 12.61 16.30 18.33
CA GLU A 207 11.76 15.13 18.52
C GLU A 207 10.89 14.91 17.29
N GLU A 208 10.65 13.64 16.95
CA GLU A 208 9.73 13.31 15.87
C GLU A 208 8.29 13.41 16.39
N GLU A 209 7.58 14.41 15.87
CA GLU A 209 6.21 14.72 16.23
C GLU A 209 5.27 14.38 15.07
N ILE A 210 4.36 13.43 15.32
CA ILE A 210 3.34 12.99 14.37
C ILE A 210 2.00 13.59 14.78
N LEU A 211 1.38 14.36 13.89
CA LEU A 211 0.01 14.83 14.08
C LEU A 211 -0.99 13.87 13.43
N LEU A 212 -1.95 13.41 14.23
CA LEU A 212 -3.17 12.75 13.76
C LEU A 212 -4.26 13.79 13.51
N LEU A 213 -5.04 13.62 12.45
CA LEU A 213 -6.12 14.54 12.08
C LEU A 213 -7.40 14.27 12.91
N PRO A 214 -8.20 15.30 13.27
CA PRO A 214 -9.48 15.10 13.90
C PRO A 214 -10.48 14.44 12.94
N GLY A 215 -11.44 13.67 13.46
CA GLY A 215 -12.38 12.91 12.62
C GLY A 215 -11.83 11.57 12.12
N THR A 216 -10.62 11.18 12.55
CA THR A 216 -10.03 9.88 12.21
C THR A 216 -10.78 8.74 12.92
N HIS A 217 -11.19 7.71 12.19
CA HIS A 217 -11.80 6.52 12.79
C HIS A 217 -10.72 5.55 13.24
N MET A 218 -10.90 4.97 14.43
CA MET A 218 -10.01 3.99 15.01
C MET A 218 -10.82 2.81 15.53
N ILE A 219 -10.36 1.59 15.27
CA ILE A 219 -10.87 0.39 15.95
C ILE A 219 -10.00 0.14 17.18
N VAL A 220 -10.63 -0.09 18.33
CA VAL A 220 -9.94 -0.55 19.54
C VAL A 220 -9.64 -2.04 19.39
N GLN A 221 -8.37 -2.38 19.16
CA GLN A 221 -7.95 -3.78 19.00
C GLN A 221 -7.89 -4.51 20.34
N SER A 222 -7.28 -3.89 21.35
CA SER A 222 -7.11 -4.51 22.66
C SER A 222 -6.82 -3.48 23.76
N GLN A 223 -6.99 -3.92 25.01
CA GLN A 223 -6.69 -3.16 26.22
C GLN A 223 -5.93 -4.04 27.20
N LEU A 224 -4.85 -3.51 27.77
CA LEU A 224 -3.99 -4.21 28.74
C LEU A 224 -3.75 -3.31 29.95
N SER A 225 -3.56 -3.91 31.14
CA SER A 225 -3.11 -3.19 32.34
C SER A 225 -1.87 -3.86 32.92
N PRO A 226 -0.67 -3.54 32.41
CA PRO A 226 0.56 -4.23 32.80
C PRO A 226 1.06 -3.84 34.20
N ALA A 227 0.55 -2.75 34.78
CA ALA A 227 0.89 -2.29 36.12
C ALA A 227 -0.31 -1.59 36.79
N PRO A 228 -0.35 -1.51 38.13
CA PRO A 228 -1.35 -0.69 38.82
C PRO A 228 -1.33 0.73 38.28
N ASP A 229 -2.52 1.23 37.94
CA ASP A 229 -2.74 2.57 37.41
C ASP A 229 -2.20 2.84 35.99
N LEU A 230 -1.63 1.87 35.27
CA LEU A 230 -1.26 2.00 33.85
C LEU A 230 -2.17 1.13 32.97
N TYR A 231 -2.78 1.77 31.99
CA TYR A 231 -3.59 1.13 30.96
C TYR A 231 -2.97 1.37 29.59
N ILE A 232 -2.89 0.34 28.76
CA ILE A 232 -2.48 0.44 27.37
C ILE A 232 -3.71 0.16 26.50
N VAL A 233 -3.97 1.04 25.55
CA VAL A 233 -5.06 0.90 24.58
C VAL A 233 -4.43 0.84 23.20
N HIS A 234 -4.66 -0.27 22.49
CA HIS A 234 -4.22 -0.48 21.11
C HIS A 234 -5.32 -0.06 20.15
N LEU A 235 -4.99 0.86 19.26
CA LEU A 235 -5.89 1.45 18.28
C LEU A 235 -5.33 1.21 16.88
N LYS A 236 -6.21 0.84 15.94
CA LYS A 236 -5.89 0.79 14.52
C LYS A 236 -6.73 1.77 13.74
N GLN A 237 -6.08 2.64 12.97
CA GLN A 237 -6.78 3.58 12.10
C GLN A 237 -7.56 2.84 11.01
N VAL A 238 -8.76 3.32 10.72
CA VAL A 238 -9.61 2.83 9.63
C VAL A 238 -9.93 3.99 8.70
N ILE A 239 -9.92 3.72 7.39
CA ILE A 239 -10.33 4.67 6.36
C ILE A 239 -11.87 4.64 6.29
N PRO A 240 -12.59 5.74 6.58
CA PRO A 240 -14.04 5.75 6.56
C PRO A 240 -14.60 5.92 5.13
N GLU A 241 -15.83 5.45 4.90
CA GLU A 241 -16.59 5.64 3.63
C GLU A 241 -16.92 7.12 3.32
N ALA A 242 -16.92 7.99 4.33
CA ALA A 242 -17.16 9.43 4.16
C ALA A 242 -16.22 10.28 5.01
N THR A 243 -15.67 11.34 4.43
CA THR A 243 -14.75 12.24 5.13
C THR A 243 -15.48 13.09 6.16
N LEU A 244 -15.05 13.02 7.43
CA LEU A 244 -15.62 13.82 8.53
C LEU A 244 -15.09 15.27 8.58
N LEU A 245 -14.13 15.56 7.70
CA LEU A 245 -13.61 16.88 7.34
C LEU A 245 -13.78 17.02 5.84
N GLU A 246 -14.47 18.04 5.37
CA GLU A 246 -14.51 18.36 3.94
C GLU A 246 -13.09 18.63 3.39
N PRO A 247 -12.73 18.15 2.19
CA PRO A 247 -11.39 18.30 1.63
C PRO A 247 -11.10 19.76 1.24
N PRO A 248 -9.82 20.21 1.28
CA PRO A 248 -9.52 21.63 1.17
C PRO A 248 -9.53 22.27 -0.24
N PHE A 249 -9.89 21.58 -1.34
CA PHE A 249 -9.73 22.12 -2.71
C PHE A 249 -10.91 21.88 -3.68
N GLU A 250 -11.17 22.87 -4.56
CA GLU A 250 -12.00 22.81 -5.79
C GLU A 250 -11.13 22.55 -7.03
N VAL A 251 -11.68 21.84 -8.02
CA VAL A 251 -11.08 21.48 -9.32
C VAL A 251 -11.05 22.67 -10.29
N TYR A 252 -9.88 23.02 -10.83
CA TYR A 252 -9.73 24.02 -11.90
C TYR A 252 -9.43 23.37 -13.27
N GLN A 253 -10.21 23.73 -14.29
CA GLN A 253 -9.98 23.38 -15.71
C GLN A 253 -8.95 24.33 -16.37
N CYS A 254 -8.09 23.82 -17.27
CA CYS A 254 -7.88 24.43 -18.61
C CYS A 254 -7.11 23.56 -19.62
N SER A 255 -7.29 23.95 -20.89
CA SER A 255 -7.09 23.33 -22.21
C SER A 255 -5.69 23.30 -22.86
N ASP A 256 -5.56 22.38 -23.84
CA ASP A 256 -4.70 22.36 -25.07
C ASP A 256 -3.19 22.01 -24.93
N PRO A 257 -2.49 21.59 -26.02
CA PRO A 257 -2.74 20.51 -26.98
C PRO A 257 -1.56 19.49 -27.00
N TYR A 258 -1.83 18.22 -27.31
CA TYR A 258 -0.87 17.11 -27.31
C TYR A 258 0.40 17.35 -28.18
N PRO A 259 1.62 17.24 -27.62
CA PRO A 259 2.80 16.88 -28.39
C PRO A 259 2.94 15.35 -28.47
N SER A 260 3.63 14.87 -29.51
CA SER A 260 3.92 13.45 -29.74
C SER A 260 4.80 12.84 -28.63
N PRO A 261 4.75 11.51 -28.42
CA PRO A 261 5.64 10.84 -27.46
C PRO A 261 7.12 10.98 -27.85
N ILE A 262 8.01 10.84 -26.86
CA ILE A 262 9.47 10.85 -27.04
C ILE A 262 10.02 9.61 -26.35
N THR A 263 10.97 8.94 -27.01
CA THR A 263 11.51 7.62 -26.68
C THR A 263 12.85 7.68 -25.94
N THR A 264 13.16 6.63 -25.16
CA THR A 264 14.52 6.25 -24.76
C THR A 264 14.81 4.78 -25.06
N GLU A 265 16.08 4.43 -25.26
CA GLU A 265 16.57 3.05 -25.32
C GLU A 265 17.13 2.72 -23.92
N THR A 266 16.48 1.85 -23.14
CA THR A 266 17.00 1.43 -21.82
C THR A 266 18.05 0.34 -21.97
N GLY A 267 17.89 -0.55 -22.94
CA GLY A 267 18.89 -1.59 -23.22
C GLY A 267 18.27 -2.97 -23.03
N LYS A 268 17.79 -3.53 -24.14
CA LYS A 268 17.45 -4.94 -24.43
C LYS A 268 16.69 -5.78 -23.35
N LEU A 269 15.41 -6.02 -23.67
CA LEU A 269 14.35 -6.81 -23.03
C LEU A 269 13.96 -6.44 -21.58
N PRO A 270 13.20 -5.36 -21.32
CA PRO A 270 12.62 -5.11 -20.01
C PRO A 270 11.51 -6.13 -19.69
N VAL A 271 11.66 -6.90 -18.61
CA VAL A 271 10.77 -8.03 -18.25
C VAL A 271 9.91 -7.74 -17.04
N ALA A 272 10.39 -6.89 -16.14
CA ALA A 272 9.68 -6.48 -14.95
C ALA A 272 10.12 -5.08 -14.49
N ILE A 273 9.27 -4.44 -13.69
CA ILE A 273 9.50 -3.13 -13.13
C ILE A 273 9.00 -3.10 -11.69
N VAL A 274 9.78 -2.49 -10.80
CA VAL A 274 9.34 -2.09 -9.46
C VAL A 274 9.55 -0.61 -9.28
N PHE A 275 8.77 -0.05 -8.38
CA PHE A 275 8.77 1.36 -8.06
C PHE A 275 8.88 1.53 -6.55
N GLY A 276 9.64 2.54 -6.13
CA GLY A 276 9.83 2.88 -4.72
C GLY A 276 10.50 4.23 -4.60
N ASP A 277 10.45 4.83 -3.42
CA ASP A 277 11.39 5.90 -3.05
C ASP A 277 12.70 5.21 -2.64
N PHE A 278 13.34 4.55 -3.62
CA PHE A 278 14.80 4.37 -3.61
C PHE A 278 15.36 5.78 -3.33
N MET A 279 16.55 6.04 -2.82
CA MET A 279 17.08 7.40 -2.62
C MET A 279 16.37 8.31 -1.58
N ASN A 280 15.19 7.99 -1.03
CA ASN A 280 14.53 8.76 0.05
C ASN A 280 14.35 10.26 -0.26
N VAL A 281 14.26 10.60 -1.53
CA VAL A 281 14.12 11.98 -1.99
C VAL A 281 12.65 12.40 -1.99
N LYS A 282 11.75 11.57 -1.45
CA LYS A 282 10.30 11.73 -1.51
C LYS A 282 9.90 11.91 -2.97
N ARG A 283 10.35 11.01 -3.85
CA ARG A 283 9.91 10.84 -5.24
C ARG A 283 9.94 9.36 -5.57
N VAL A 284 9.11 8.91 -6.51
CA VAL A 284 9.15 7.50 -6.89
C VAL A 284 10.17 7.32 -8.00
N ASP A 285 11.16 6.51 -7.71
CA ASP A 285 12.19 6.05 -8.61
C ASP A 285 11.83 4.66 -9.14
N LEU A 286 12.45 4.27 -10.26
CA LEU A 286 12.10 3.05 -10.98
C LEU A 286 13.30 2.14 -11.12
N ALA A 287 13.06 0.85 -10.90
CA ALA A 287 14.03 -0.19 -11.19
C ALA A 287 13.50 -1.09 -12.30
N VAL A 288 14.29 -1.21 -13.35
CA VAL A 288 13.89 -1.82 -14.61
C VAL A 288 14.79 -2.98 -14.91
N LEU A 289 14.21 -4.18 -14.97
CA LEU A 289 14.96 -5.41 -15.24
C LEU A 289 15.08 -5.64 -16.73
N ASN A 290 16.30 -5.64 -17.27
CA ASN A 290 16.60 -5.88 -18.66
C ASN A 290 17.24 -7.27 -18.88
N TYR A 291 16.48 -8.22 -19.44
CA TYR A 291 16.87 -9.61 -19.71
C TYR A 291 18.12 -9.73 -20.60
N ASP A 292 18.14 -9.04 -21.74
CA ASP A 292 19.21 -9.21 -22.74
C ASP A 292 20.49 -8.41 -22.39
N ASP A 293 20.36 -7.27 -21.71
CA ASP A 293 21.51 -6.45 -21.28
C ASP A 293 22.03 -6.84 -19.89
N ARG A 294 21.36 -7.80 -19.24
CA ARG A 294 21.68 -8.32 -17.90
C ARG A 294 21.89 -7.14 -16.96
N SER A 295 20.85 -6.33 -16.79
CA SER A 295 20.93 -5.15 -15.96
C SER A 295 19.65 -4.82 -15.23
N VAL A 296 19.83 -4.05 -14.15
CA VAL A 296 18.79 -3.22 -13.55
C VAL A 296 19.12 -1.77 -13.87
N ASP A 297 18.27 -1.10 -14.64
CA ASP A 297 18.38 0.33 -14.85
C ASP A 297 17.57 1.05 -13.78
N ILE A 298 18.22 1.95 -13.06
CA ILE A 298 17.58 2.81 -12.08
C ILE A 298 17.31 4.15 -12.73
N LEU A 299 16.03 4.50 -12.80
CA LEU A 299 15.60 5.79 -13.31
C LEU A 299 15.14 6.65 -12.15
N LEU A 300 15.88 7.73 -11.92
CA LEU A 300 15.57 8.68 -10.86
C LEU A 300 14.57 9.70 -11.35
N GLY A 301 13.50 9.88 -10.58
CA GLY A 301 12.55 10.96 -10.78
C GLY A 301 13.17 12.29 -10.39
N ASN A 302 13.07 13.31 -11.24
CA ASN A 302 13.60 14.65 -10.96
C ASN A 302 12.50 15.72 -10.73
N GLU A 303 12.91 16.94 -10.36
CA GLU A 303 11.99 18.08 -10.09
C GLU A 303 11.14 18.54 -11.28
N LYS A 304 11.40 18.03 -12.49
CA LYS A 304 10.67 18.35 -13.71
C LYS A 304 9.73 17.24 -14.16
N ASN A 305 9.55 16.21 -13.33
CA ASN A 305 8.81 14.99 -13.64
C ASN A 305 9.43 14.21 -14.81
N ASP A 306 10.75 14.35 -14.97
CA ASP A 306 11.55 13.61 -15.93
C ASP A 306 12.32 12.50 -15.20
N TYR A 307 12.56 11.39 -15.90
CA TYR A 307 13.24 10.20 -15.37
C TYR A 307 14.56 10.00 -16.07
N GLU A 308 15.66 10.41 -15.47
CA GLU A 308 16.97 10.17 -16.05
C GLU A 308 17.47 8.81 -15.57
N ALA A 309 17.89 7.95 -16.50
CA ALA A 309 18.63 6.76 -16.13
C ALA A 309 20.01 7.23 -15.68
N GLU A 310 20.12 7.44 -14.36
CA GLU A 310 21.35 7.93 -13.76
C GLU A 310 22.29 6.78 -13.41
N TYR A 311 21.73 5.60 -13.11
CA TYR A 311 22.50 4.45 -12.62
C TYR A 311 22.15 3.16 -13.34
N TYR A 312 23.20 2.43 -13.69
CA TYR A 312 23.17 1.14 -14.36
C TYR A 312 23.85 0.13 -13.44
N TYR A 313 23.14 -0.95 -13.14
CA TYR A 313 23.67 -2.07 -12.36
C TYR A 313 23.65 -3.30 -13.23
N GLN A 314 24.83 -3.79 -13.56
CA GLN A 314 24.98 -5.05 -14.26
C GLN A 314 24.53 -6.17 -13.32
N THR A 315 23.54 -6.94 -13.75
CA THR A 315 23.30 -8.28 -13.21
C THR A 315 24.19 -9.24 -13.99
N ASP A 316 24.67 -10.30 -13.37
CA ASP A 316 25.55 -11.23 -14.09
C ASP A 316 24.78 -12.02 -15.18
N ALA A 317 23.43 -12.04 -15.11
CA ALA A 317 22.56 -12.71 -16.09
C ALA A 317 21.15 -12.15 -16.23
N ALA A 318 20.32 -12.85 -17.03
CA ALA A 318 19.05 -12.36 -17.53
C ALA A 318 17.94 -12.39 -16.46
N PRO A 319 17.43 -11.24 -16.00
CA PRO A 319 16.39 -11.17 -14.97
C PRO A 319 15.05 -11.82 -15.35
N ASN A 320 14.40 -12.54 -14.43
CA ASN A 320 13.06 -13.14 -14.57
C ASN A 320 12.00 -12.47 -13.70
N SER A 321 12.36 -12.00 -12.50
CA SER A 321 11.43 -11.41 -11.54
C SER A 321 12.14 -10.37 -10.65
N VAL A 322 11.40 -9.39 -10.14
CA VAL A 322 11.88 -8.39 -9.18
C VAL A 322 10.83 -8.13 -8.12
N PHE A 323 11.30 -7.81 -6.93
CA PHE A 323 10.52 -7.17 -5.90
C PHE A 323 11.39 -6.14 -5.19
N ASN A 324 10.75 -5.17 -4.55
CA ASN A 324 11.41 -4.21 -3.68
C ASN A 324 11.01 -4.46 -2.22
N VAL A 325 11.99 -4.39 -1.33
CA VAL A 325 11.81 -4.54 0.12
C VAL A 325 12.94 -3.81 0.82
N ASP A 326 12.68 -3.24 1.98
CA ASP A 326 13.73 -2.76 2.87
C ASP A 326 14.45 -3.97 3.50
N LEU A 327 15.63 -4.33 2.99
CA LEU A 327 16.36 -5.52 3.44
C LEU A 327 17.13 -5.26 4.73
N ASN A 328 17.58 -4.02 4.92
CA ASN A 328 18.47 -3.63 6.02
C ASN A 328 17.77 -2.84 7.13
N TYR A 329 16.47 -2.57 6.99
CA TYR A 329 15.62 -1.79 7.90
C TYR A 329 16.10 -0.34 8.10
N ASP A 330 16.74 0.25 7.10
CA ASP A 330 17.17 1.65 7.13
C ASP A 330 16.07 2.63 6.66
N GLY A 331 14.91 2.09 6.27
CA GLY A 331 13.77 2.83 5.77
C GLY A 331 13.81 3.12 4.27
N LEU A 332 14.78 2.56 3.55
CA LEU A 332 14.91 2.65 2.09
C LEU A 332 14.46 1.33 1.48
N MET A 333 13.87 1.39 0.29
CA MET A 333 13.52 0.16 -0.43
C MET A 333 14.76 -0.32 -1.19
N ASP A 334 15.16 -1.55 -0.99
CA ASP A 334 16.20 -2.21 -1.78
C ASP A 334 15.55 -2.99 -2.94
N ILE A 335 16.37 -3.42 -3.90
CA ILE A 335 15.90 -4.18 -5.07
C ILE A 335 16.50 -5.57 -5.04
N VAL A 336 15.62 -6.56 -5.17
CA VAL A 336 16.00 -7.97 -5.30
C VAL A 336 15.56 -8.48 -6.65
N VAL A 337 16.50 -9.01 -7.42
CA VAL A 337 16.31 -9.49 -8.78
C VAL A 337 16.62 -10.96 -8.85
N VAL A 338 15.71 -11.73 -9.43
CA VAL A 338 15.89 -13.15 -9.72
C VAL A 338 16.39 -13.30 -11.14
N ASN A 339 17.53 -13.93 -11.37
CA ASN A 339 18.15 -14.09 -12.68
C ASN A 339 18.05 -15.53 -13.16
N GLY A 340 17.27 -15.76 -14.22
CA GLY A 340 16.99 -17.09 -14.77
C GLY A 340 18.19 -17.77 -15.41
N ASP A 341 19.01 -17.01 -16.13
CA ASP A 341 20.04 -17.56 -17.04
C ASP A 341 21.37 -17.94 -16.36
N ASP A 342 21.58 -17.59 -15.09
CA ASP A 342 22.83 -17.85 -14.33
C ASP A 342 22.55 -18.14 -12.86
N ASP A 343 21.32 -18.58 -12.59
CA ASP A 343 20.96 -19.28 -11.37
C ASP A 343 21.28 -18.44 -10.11
N SER A 344 20.93 -17.15 -10.15
CA SER A 344 21.30 -16.18 -9.11
C SER A 344 20.14 -15.27 -8.66
N VAL A 345 20.34 -14.66 -7.50
CA VAL A 345 19.61 -13.49 -7.02
C VAL A 345 20.59 -12.33 -6.87
N SER A 346 20.34 -11.21 -7.57
CA SER A 346 21.08 -9.96 -7.38
C SER A 346 20.38 -9.11 -6.32
N VAL A 347 21.18 -8.53 -5.43
CA VAL A 347 20.72 -7.52 -4.47
C VAL A 347 21.37 -6.19 -4.79
N LEU A 348 20.55 -5.16 -4.89
CA LEU A 348 20.99 -3.78 -5.00
C LEU A 348 20.53 -3.05 -3.75
N LEU A 349 21.49 -2.72 -2.88
CA LEU A 349 21.24 -1.96 -1.65
C LEU A 349 21.34 -0.47 -1.89
N ASP A 350 20.41 0.28 -1.33
CA ASP A 350 20.36 1.73 -1.44
C ASP A 350 21.49 2.39 -0.61
N ASN A 351 22.24 3.35 -1.17
CA ASN A 351 23.27 4.10 -0.44
C ASN A 351 22.76 5.43 0.17
N ASN A 352 21.48 5.76 0.03
CA ASN A 352 20.88 7.03 0.47
C ASN A 352 21.60 8.27 -0.12
N ASN A 353 22.16 8.15 -1.32
CA ASN A 353 22.98 9.18 -1.95
C ASN A 353 22.81 9.21 -3.48
N GLU A 354 21.61 8.91 -3.94
CA GLU A 354 21.24 8.78 -5.35
C GLU A 354 21.90 7.56 -6.04
N THR A 355 22.65 6.69 -5.34
CA THR A 355 23.20 5.45 -5.93
C THR A 355 22.78 4.20 -5.16
N PHE A 356 22.71 3.05 -5.82
CA PHE A 356 22.84 1.74 -5.18
C PHE A 356 24.30 1.29 -5.08
N GLN A 357 24.57 0.42 -4.12
CA GLN A 357 25.82 -0.33 -4.02
C GLN A 357 26.03 -1.19 -5.27
N THR A 358 27.27 -1.62 -5.49
CA THR A 358 27.53 -2.67 -6.47
C THR A 358 26.64 -3.88 -6.15
N SER A 359 25.97 -4.43 -7.17
CA SER A 359 25.13 -5.61 -7.00
C SER A 359 25.91 -6.72 -6.31
N ILE A 360 25.27 -7.33 -5.32
CA ILE A 360 25.78 -8.52 -4.66
C ILE A 360 24.98 -9.70 -5.18
N GLU A 361 25.68 -10.69 -5.71
CA GLU A 361 25.09 -11.86 -6.33
C GLU A 361 25.10 -13.05 -5.37
N TYR A 362 23.96 -13.69 -5.24
CA TYR A 362 23.77 -14.89 -4.44
C TYR A 362 23.33 -16.04 -5.34
N LEU A 363 24.13 -17.10 -5.38
CA LEU A 363 23.79 -18.28 -6.17
C LEU A 363 22.60 -19.00 -5.54
N VAL A 364 21.59 -19.27 -6.36
CA VAL A 364 20.43 -20.12 -6.05
C VAL A 364 20.52 -21.38 -6.91
N GLY A 365 19.41 -22.12 -7.08
CA GLY A 365 19.37 -23.26 -7.98
C GLY A 365 19.04 -22.87 -9.43
N ASP A 366 19.12 -23.84 -10.33
CA ASP A 366 19.00 -23.64 -11.78
C ASP A 366 17.61 -23.12 -12.23
N ASN A 367 17.63 -22.11 -13.11
CA ASN A 367 16.47 -21.46 -13.75
C ASN A 367 15.39 -20.98 -12.75
N PRO A 368 15.71 -19.98 -11.91
CA PRO A 368 14.79 -19.47 -10.91
C PRO A 368 13.60 -18.69 -11.52
N MET A 369 12.38 -19.02 -11.09
CA MET A 369 11.12 -18.59 -11.72
C MET A 369 10.25 -17.67 -10.86
N SER A 370 10.28 -17.84 -9.54
CA SER A 370 9.37 -17.17 -8.63
C SER A 370 10.05 -16.95 -7.29
N VAL A 371 9.70 -15.85 -6.61
CA VAL A 371 10.31 -15.44 -5.36
C VAL A 371 9.28 -14.89 -4.38
N THR A 372 9.52 -15.10 -3.09
CA THR A 372 8.80 -14.46 -1.99
C THR A 372 9.80 -14.06 -0.89
N ALA A 373 9.45 -13.07 -0.09
CA ALA A 373 10.31 -12.52 0.96
C ALA A 373 9.57 -12.50 2.31
N GLY A 374 10.35 -12.56 3.39
CA GLY A 374 9.86 -12.48 4.76
C GLY A 374 10.89 -12.98 5.77
N ASP A 375 10.61 -12.83 7.06
CA ASP A 375 11.46 -13.30 8.15
C ASP A 375 11.15 -14.79 8.46
N PHE A 376 11.92 -15.73 7.88
CA PHE A 376 11.73 -17.18 8.05
C PHE A 376 12.54 -17.74 9.24
N ASN A 377 13.40 -16.93 9.85
CA ASN A 377 14.26 -17.33 10.97
C ASN A 377 13.99 -16.54 12.27
N ASN A 378 13.00 -15.64 12.26
CA ASN A 378 12.58 -14.76 13.34
C ASN A 378 13.71 -13.87 13.90
N ASP A 379 14.69 -13.51 13.09
CA ASP A 379 15.78 -12.61 13.47
C ASP A 379 15.52 -11.15 13.12
N THR A 380 14.31 -10.85 12.60
CA THR A 380 13.84 -9.54 12.12
C THR A 380 14.50 -9.07 10.85
N LEU A 381 15.38 -9.86 10.22
CA LEU A 381 15.93 -9.56 8.91
C LEU A 381 15.04 -10.17 7.82
N THR A 382 15.00 -9.54 6.65
CA THR A 382 14.25 -10.07 5.52
C THR A 382 15.04 -11.22 4.89
N ASP A 383 14.48 -12.42 4.86
CA ASP A 383 15.00 -13.56 4.10
C ASP A 383 14.24 -13.69 2.76
N VAL A 384 14.77 -14.51 1.84
CA VAL A 384 14.19 -14.71 0.51
C VAL A 384 14.09 -16.19 0.16
N VAL A 385 12.94 -16.59 -0.39
CA VAL A 385 12.67 -17.95 -0.87
C VAL A 385 12.44 -17.93 -2.38
N VAL A 386 13.20 -18.75 -3.11
CA VAL A 386 13.22 -18.77 -4.59
C VAL A 386 12.91 -20.18 -5.11
N ALA A 387 12.03 -20.28 -6.10
CA ALA A 387 11.72 -21.52 -6.81
C ALA A 387 12.61 -21.70 -8.04
N ASN A 388 13.36 -22.81 -8.12
CA ASN A 388 14.35 -23.09 -9.17
C ASN A 388 13.89 -24.22 -10.07
N SER A 389 13.42 -23.86 -11.27
CA SER A 389 12.60 -24.76 -12.07
C SER A 389 13.35 -25.88 -12.78
N ASP A 390 14.64 -25.71 -13.10
CA ASP A 390 15.43 -26.75 -13.78
C ASP A 390 16.16 -27.65 -12.77
N ASP A 391 16.37 -27.17 -11.54
CA ASP A 391 17.01 -27.90 -10.44
C ASP A 391 16.04 -28.69 -9.55
N ASP A 392 14.73 -28.53 -9.74
CA ASP A 392 13.69 -29.12 -8.89
C ASP A 392 13.86 -28.78 -7.38
N THR A 393 14.33 -27.55 -7.10
CA THR A 393 14.62 -27.09 -5.73
C THR A 393 13.94 -25.77 -5.39
N VAL A 394 13.86 -25.49 -4.09
CA VAL A 394 13.60 -24.16 -3.53
C VAL A 394 14.82 -23.72 -2.73
N SER A 395 15.33 -22.52 -2.98
CA SER A 395 16.45 -21.91 -2.24
C SER A 395 15.93 -20.94 -1.18
N LEU A 396 16.43 -21.05 0.05
CA LEU A 396 16.30 -20.04 1.09
C LEU A 396 17.63 -19.30 1.28
N LEU A 397 17.61 -17.99 1.09
CA LEU A 397 18.69 -17.06 1.36
C LEU A 397 18.38 -16.32 2.66
N LEU A 398 19.20 -16.53 3.69
CA LEU A 398 18.99 -15.86 4.98
C LEU A 398 19.54 -14.45 4.97
N GLY A 399 18.71 -13.51 5.43
CA GLY A 399 19.06 -12.12 5.62
C GLY A 399 20.21 -11.97 6.61
N GLY A 400 21.14 -11.11 6.26
CA GLY A 400 22.25 -10.67 7.09
C GLY A 400 22.08 -9.21 7.47
N GLU A 401 22.85 -8.79 8.48
CA GLU A 401 22.95 -7.38 8.82
C GLU A 401 23.37 -6.57 7.56
N GLU A 402 22.93 -5.32 7.49
CA GLU A 402 23.22 -4.41 6.36
C GLU A 402 22.58 -4.84 5.01
N GLY A 403 21.56 -5.71 5.01
CA GLY A 403 20.78 -6.03 3.80
C GLY A 403 21.43 -7.05 2.87
N THR A 404 22.47 -7.72 3.34
CA THR A 404 23.12 -8.82 2.62
C THR A 404 22.37 -10.13 2.85
N PHE A 405 22.63 -11.15 2.03
CA PHE A 405 22.24 -12.53 2.32
C PHE A 405 23.44 -13.39 2.69
N SER A 406 23.18 -14.56 3.27
CA SER A 406 24.20 -15.59 3.44
C SER A 406 24.65 -16.13 2.07
N ASP A 407 25.97 -16.26 1.86
CA ASP A 407 26.55 -16.92 0.68
C ASP A 407 26.15 -18.40 0.57
N ILE A 408 25.61 -18.99 1.64
CA ILE A 408 25.14 -20.36 1.69
C ILE A 408 23.62 -20.34 1.63
N GLN A 409 23.07 -20.68 0.47
CA GLN A 409 21.66 -21.04 0.34
C GLN A 409 21.36 -22.33 1.10
N ILE A 410 20.17 -22.38 1.70
CA ILE A 410 19.57 -23.63 2.18
C ILE A 410 18.64 -24.12 1.07
N ALA A 411 19.07 -25.15 0.35
CA ALA A 411 18.28 -25.75 -0.72
C ALA A 411 17.35 -26.86 -0.17
N PHE A 412 16.12 -26.85 -0.65
CA PHE A 412 15.10 -27.86 -0.36
C PHE A 412 14.71 -28.57 -1.65
N ASP A 413 14.90 -29.88 -1.70
CA ASP A 413 14.43 -30.70 -2.82
C ASP A 413 12.90 -30.70 -2.83
N VAL A 414 12.29 -30.29 -3.95
CA VAL A 414 10.83 -30.28 -4.13
C VAL A 414 10.44 -31.19 -5.30
N GLY A 415 9.23 -31.02 -5.85
CA GLY A 415 8.81 -31.77 -7.02
C GLY A 415 9.30 -31.11 -8.31
N SER A 416 9.11 -31.79 -9.44
CA SER A 416 9.66 -31.32 -10.70
C SER A 416 9.04 -30.04 -11.24
N LYS A 417 9.92 -29.15 -11.70
CA LYS A 417 9.61 -27.84 -12.31
C LYS A 417 8.81 -26.92 -11.38
N PRO A 418 9.38 -26.44 -10.27
CA PRO A 418 8.74 -25.47 -9.41
C PRO A 418 8.56 -24.10 -10.11
N VAL A 419 7.34 -23.55 -10.14
CA VAL A 419 7.01 -22.35 -10.96
C VAL A 419 6.38 -21.18 -10.21
N CYS A 420 5.85 -21.40 -9.01
CA CYS A 420 5.17 -20.37 -8.22
C CYS A 420 5.34 -20.69 -6.74
N VAL A 421 5.94 -19.76 -5.99
CA VAL A 421 6.12 -19.86 -4.53
C VAL A 421 5.32 -18.77 -3.83
N ILE A 422 4.74 -19.09 -2.68
CA ILE A 422 4.07 -18.16 -1.77
C ILE A 422 4.55 -18.41 -0.33
N SER A 423 4.46 -17.37 0.51
CA SER A 423 4.70 -17.45 1.94
C SER A 423 3.46 -17.03 2.74
N SER A 424 3.25 -17.70 3.87
CA SER A 424 2.20 -17.37 4.85
C SER A 424 2.43 -18.16 6.14
N ASN A 425 1.61 -17.94 7.17
CA ASN A 425 1.60 -18.72 8.41
C ASN A 425 0.49 -19.78 8.32
N PHE A 426 0.75 -20.89 7.61
CA PHE A 426 -0.25 -21.93 7.30
C PHE A 426 -0.71 -22.72 8.52
N ASN A 427 0.16 -22.86 9.53
CA ASN A 427 -0.15 -23.56 10.78
C ASN A 427 -0.56 -22.63 11.94
N GLN A 428 -0.59 -21.31 11.71
CA GLN A 428 -0.96 -20.28 12.69
C GLN A 428 -0.09 -20.23 13.96
N ASP A 429 1.17 -20.66 13.88
CA ASP A 429 2.07 -20.63 15.02
C ASP A 429 2.83 -19.29 15.17
N GLY A 430 2.67 -18.40 14.19
CA GLY A 430 3.25 -17.05 14.17
C GLY A 430 4.59 -16.97 13.44
N LYS A 431 4.98 -18.03 12.73
CA LYS A 431 6.20 -18.08 11.91
C LYS A 431 5.81 -18.20 10.44
N LEU A 432 6.75 -17.85 9.57
CA LEU A 432 6.54 -17.98 8.14
C LEU A 432 6.81 -19.42 7.66
N ASP A 433 5.86 -19.90 6.88
CA ASP A 433 5.88 -21.12 6.10
C ASP A 433 5.95 -20.76 4.61
N TRP A 434 6.21 -21.75 3.76
CA TRP A 434 6.12 -21.55 2.31
C TRP A 434 5.50 -22.75 1.59
N ALA A 435 4.91 -22.47 0.44
CA ALA A 435 4.38 -23.48 -0.47
C ALA A 435 4.84 -23.20 -1.89
N VAL A 436 5.01 -24.25 -2.70
CA VAL A 436 5.46 -24.14 -4.10
C VAL A 436 4.70 -25.11 -5.01
N ILE A 437 4.31 -24.63 -6.20
CA ILE A 437 3.74 -25.45 -7.26
C ILE A 437 4.85 -26.16 -8.02
N ASN A 438 4.77 -27.48 -8.14
CA ASN A 438 5.62 -28.31 -9.02
C ASN A 438 4.83 -28.69 -10.28
N GLN A 439 5.10 -27.98 -11.39
CA GLN A 439 4.26 -28.00 -12.58
C GLN A 439 4.22 -29.36 -13.28
N ASP A 440 5.36 -30.03 -13.40
CA ASP A 440 5.45 -31.27 -14.17
C ASP A 440 4.97 -32.48 -13.36
N ASP A 441 5.15 -32.44 -12.03
CA ASP A 441 4.65 -33.45 -11.10
C ASP A 441 3.16 -33.31 -10.77
N ASN A 442 2.56 -32.14 -11.04
CA ASN A 442 1.17 -31.83 -10.68
C ASN A 442 0.95 -31.90 -9.16
N THR A 443 1.86 -31.28 -8.41
CA THR A 443 1.82 -31.25 -6.95
C THR A 443 2.07 -29.85 -6.39
N VAL A 444 1.70 -29.66 -5.13
CA VAL A 444 2.15 -28.54 -4.30
C VAL A 444 2.97 -29.10 -3.14
N SER A 445 4.19 -28.60 -2.96
CA SER A 445 5.01 -28.89 -1.78
C SER A 445 4.84 -27.78 -0.75
N VAL A 446 4.69 -28.14 0.53
CA VAL A 446 4.50 -27.22 1.65
C VAL A 446 5.56 -27.49 2.71
N ALA A 447 6.19 -26.43 3.19
CA ALA A 447 7.19 -26.45 4.24
C ALA A 447 6.73 -25.62 5.44
N ILE A 448 6.67 -26.25 6.61
CA ILE A 448 6.26 -25.60 7.86
C ILE A 448 7.48 -25.15 8.64
N GLY A 449 7.60 -23.86 8.90
CA GLY A 449 8.77 -23.21 9.46
C GLY A 449 8.83 -23.32 10.97
N TYR A 450 10.01 -23.66 11.50
CA TYR A 450 10.26 -23.58 12.94
C TYR A 450 10.67 -22.17 13.40
N GLY A 451 10.78 -21.20 12.48
CA GLY A 451 11.16 -19.82 12.78
C GLY A 451 12.63 -19.71 13.16
N ASN A 452 13.47 -20.52 12.51
CA ASN A 452 14.93 -20.55 12.67
C ASN A 452 15.61 -21.04 11.37
N ALA A 453 14.98 -20.77 10.22
CA ALA A 453 15.39 -21.26 8.90
C ALA A 453 15.34 -22.78 8.70
N THR A 454 14.79 -23.54 9.65
CA THR A 454 14.55 -24.98 9.49
C THR A 454 13.05 -25.25 9.34
N PHE A 455 12.73 -26.29 8.58
CA PHE A 455 11.36 -26.64 8.26
C PHE A 455 11.07 -28.09 8.66
N GLU A 456 9.79 -28.38 8.91
CA GLU A 456 9.31 -29.75 8.98
C GLU A 456 9.59 -30.50 7.67
N ASN A 457 9.48 -31.83 7.71
CA ASN A 457 9.55 -32.62 6.49
C ASN A 457 8.48 -32.13 5.51
N LEU A 458 8.91 -31.81 4.28
CA LEU A 458 8.04 -31.33 3.22
C LEU A 458 6.84 -32.25 3.03
N GLN A 459 5.67 -31.64 2.99
CA GLN A 459 4.43 -32.33 2.68
C GLN A 459 4.04 -32.01 1.24
N THR A 460 3.74 -33.05 0.46
CA THR A 460 3.40 -32.90 -0.96
C THR A 460 1.95 -33.33 -1.19
N TYR A 461 1.22 -32.47 -1.89
CA TYR A 461 -0.19 -32.66 -2.20
C TYR A 461 -0.41 -32.75 -3.70
N ASN A 462 -1.12 -33.77 -4.14
CA ASN A 462 -1.50 -33.89 -5.55
C ASN A 462 -2.55 -32.83 -5.90
N VAL A 463 -2.38 -32.16 -7.03
CA VAL A 463 -3.32 -31.21 -7.63
C VAL A 463 -3.72 -31.65 -9.05
N GLY A 464 -4.41 -30.79 -9.80
CA GLY A 464 -4.76 -31.02 -11.20
C GLY A 464 -3.54 -30.89 -12.13
N ALA A 465 -3.75 -31.18 -13.42
CA ALA A 465 -2.65 -31.24 -14.39
C ALA A 465 -2.12 -29.85 -14.79
N THR A 466 -0.80 -29.72 -14.90
CA THR A 466 -0.06 -28.48 -15.24
C THR A 466 -0.56 -27.29 -14.40
N PRO A 467 -0.37 -27.33 -13.07
CA PRO A 467 -0.68 -26.19 -12.21
C PRO A 467 0.21 -24.98 -12.58
N VAL A 468 -0.39 -23.78 -12.56
CA VAL A 468 0.26 -22.55 -13.05
C VAL A 468 0.16 -21.37 -12.09
N SER A 469 -0.79 -21.39 -11.15
CA SER A 469 -1.02 -20.29 -10.21
C SER A 469 -1.68 -20.83 -8.94
N MET A 470 -1.36 -20.23 -7.80
CA MET A 470 -2.03 -20.50 -6.54
C MET A 470 -2.27 -19.25 -5.72
N THR A 471 -3.26 -19.34 -4.84
CA THR A 471 -3.62 -18.34 -3.85
C THR A 471 -4.07 -19.05 -2.58
N TYR A 472 -4.15 -18.31 -1.47
CA TYR A 472 -4.47 -18.84 -0.16
C TYR A 472 -5.41 -17.89 0.59
N GLU A 473 -6.41 -18.44 1.26
CA GLU A 473 -7.38 -17.72 2.11
C GLU A 473 -8.13 -18.72 3.00
N ASP A 474 -8.91 -18.25 3.97
CA ASP A 474 -9.86 -19.08 4.73
C ASP A 474 -11.21 -19.23 3.99
N PHE A 475 -11.30 -20.20 3.06
CA PHE A 475 -12.47 -20.38 2.19
C PHE A 475 -13.66 -21.06 2.90
N ASN A 476 -13.44 -21.61 4.10
CA ASN A 476 -14.46 -22.29 4.89
C ASN A 476 -14.80 -21.60 6.23
N LYS A 477 -14.15 -20.47 6.52
CA LYS A 477 -14.31 -19.66 7.74
C LYS A 477 -14.07 -20.44 9.04
N ASP A 478 -13.27 -21.50 9.00
CA ASP A 478 -12.90 -22.26 10.18
C ASP A 478 -11.67 -21.67 10.90
N GLY A 479 -11.18 -20.55 10.38
CA GLY A 479 -10.04 -19.82 10.89
C GLY A 479 -8.74 -20.50 10.54
N LYS A 480 -8.63 -21.19 9.40
CA LYS A 480 -7.38 -21.82 8.92
C LYS A 480 -7.14 -21.46 7.47
N VAL A 481 -5.87 -21.48 7.06
CA VAL A 481 -5.52 -21.17 5.68
C VAL A 481 -5.79 -22.38 4.79
N ASP A 482 -6.56 -22.16 3.72
CA ASP A 482 -6.79 -23.11 2.65
C ASP A 482 -6.01 -22.68 1.39
N LEU A 483 -5.76 -23.60 0.44
CA LEU A 483 -5.10 -23.30 -0.83
C LEU A 483 -6.02 -23.53 -2.03
N VAL A 484 -5.96 -22.61 -3.00
CA VAL A 484 -6.61 -22.73 -4.31
C VAL A 484 -5.54 -22.76 -5.38
N VAL A 485 -5.55 -23.79 -6.23
CA VAL A 485 -4.57 -24.00 -7.29
C VAL A 485 -5.28 -24.10 -8.65
N VAL A 486 -4.85 -23.28 -9.60
CA VAL A 486 -5.38 -23.25 -10.97
C VAL A 486 -4.57 -24.20 -11.85
N ASN A 487 -5.24 -25.14 -12.51
CA ASN A 487 -4.65 -26.23 -13.27
C ASN A 487 -4.97 -26.06 -14.76
N TYR A 488 -3.98 -25.64 -15.53
CA TYR A 488 -4.13 -25.34 -16.94
C TYR A 488 -4.34 -26.60 -17.79
N GLY A 489 -3.61 -27.68 -17.50
CA GLY A 489 -3.53 -28.87 -18.33
C GLY A 489 -4.82 -29.69 -18.37
N ASN A 490 -5.62 -29.67 -17.31
CA ASN A 490 -6.92 -30.36 -17.24
C ASN A 490 -8.12 -29.41 -17.05
N ASN A 491 -7.93 -28.08 -17.11
CA ASN A 491 -9.00 -27.09 -16.94
C ASN A 491 -9.77 -27.26 -15.62
N SER A 492 -9.03 -27.30 -14.51
CA SER A 492 -9.63 -27.48 -13.18
C SER A 492 -9.06 -26.52 -12.14
N VAL A 493 -9.81 -26.30 -11.06
CA VAL A 493 -9.31 -25.71 -9.82
C VAL A 493 -9.24 -26.80 -8.75
N SER A 494 -8.12 -26.86 -8.04
CA SER A 494 -7.93 -27.73 -6.88
C SER A 494 -8.05 -26.89 -5.61
N LEU A 495 -8.99 -27.22 -4.73
CA LEU A 495 -9.11 -26.63 -3.40
C LEU A 495 -8.57 -27.61 -2.36
N LEU A 496 -7.61 -27.18 -1.56
CA LEU A 496 -7.00 -27.95 -0.50
C LEU A 496 -7.33 -27.27 0.83
N LEU A 497 -8.20 -27.90 1.62
CA LEU A 497 -8.61 -27.34 2.91
C LEU A 497 -7.52 -27.56 3.97
N GLY A 498 -7.21 -26.52 4.74
CA GLY A 498 -6.23 -26.55 5.81
C GLY A 498 -6.74 -27.32 7.03
N ASN A 499 -5.88 -28.10 7.65
CA ASN A 499 -6.16 -28.71 8.95
C ASN A 499 -5.73 -27.82 10.12
N GLY A 500 -5.00 -26.73 9.84
CA GLY A 500 -4.56 -25.72 10.81
C GLY A 500 -3.27 -26.09 11.55
N ASP A 501 -2.69 -27.24 11.21
CA ASP A 501 -1.36 -27.67 11.65
C ASP A 501 -0.33 -27.58 10.50
N GLY A 502 -0.65 -26.83 9.44
CA GLY A 502 0.15 -26.74 8.22
C GLY A 502 -0.07 -27.88 7.23
N SER A 503 -0.83 -28.91 7.60
CA SER A 503 -1.26 -29.96 6.66
C SER A 503 -2.56 -29.59 5.95
N PHE A 504 -2.76 -30.16 4.77
CA PHE A 504 -3.93 -29.96 3.94
C PHE A 504 -4.68 -31.27 3.69
N GLN A 505 -5.98 -31.17 3.44
CA GLN A 505 -6.80 -32.29 3.03
C GLN A 505 -6.53 -32.62 1.55
N ALA A 506 -7.02 -33.79 1.12
CA ALA A 506 -6.98 -34.14 -0.29
C ALA A 506 -7.75 -33.11 -1.13
N GLN A 507 -7.22 -32.79 -2.32
CA GLN A 507 -7.82 -31.82 -3.22
C GLN A 507 -9.30 -32.12 -3.50
N ILE A 508 -10.12 -31.07 -3.47
CA ILE A 508 -11.45 -31.05 -4.04
C ILE A 508 -11.33 -30.41 -5.41
N VAL A 509 -11.70 -31.14 -6.45
CA VAL A 509 -11.52 -30.72 -7.84
C VAL A 509 -12.80 -30.10 -8.38
N TYR A 510 -12.66 -28.90 -8.95
CA TYR A 510 -13.71 -28.19 -9.66
C TYR A 510 -13.35 -28.10 -11.14
N GLU A 511 -14.13 -28.77 -11.97
CA GLU A 511 -14.04 -28.62 -13.43
C GLU A 511 -14.49 -27.21 -13.83
N ILE A 512 -13.62 -26.51 -14.57
CA ILE A 512 -13.86 -25.13 -15.02
C ILE A 512 -13.89 -25.06 -16.56
N GLY A 513 -13.83 -23.85 -17.12
CA GLY A 513 -13.74 -23.66 -18.57
C GLY A 513 -12.32 -23.81 -19.12
N MET A 514 -12.22 -23.90 -20.45
CA MET A 514 -10.99 -24.20 -21.16
C MET A 514 -9.96 -23.06 -21.14
N ASN A 515 -8.69 -23.42 -20.92
CA ASN A 515 -7.53 -22.52 -20.85
C ASN A 515 -7.73 -21.36 -19.84
N PRO A 516 -7.74 -21.66 -18.53
CA PRO A 516 -7.70 -20.61 -17.51
C PRO A 516 -6.44 -19.74 -17.67
N SER A 517 -6.59 -18.41 -17.64
CA SER A 517 -5.44 -17.49 -17.80
C SER A 517 -5.25 -16.49 -16.66
N ALA A 518 -6.31 -16.13 -15.95
CA ALA A 518 -6.28 -15.23 -14.80
C ALA A 518 -7.29 -15.71 -13.75
N VAL A 519 -6.99 -15.40 -12.48
CA VAL A 519 -7.87 -15.67 -11.33
C VAL A 519 -7.90 -14.43 -10.45
N VAL A 520 -9.08 -14.11 -9.92
CA VAL A 520 -9.26 -13.10 -8.87
C VAL A 520 -10.13 -13.67 -7.76
N VAL A 521 -9.86 -13.28 -6.52
CA VAL A 521 -10.59 -13.70 -5.32
C VAL A 521 -11.26 -12.48 -4.70
N ALA A 522 -12.57 -12.56 -4.48
CA ALA A 522 -13.35 -11.53 -3.79
C ALA A 522 -14.72 -12.11 -3.39
N ASP A 523 -15.46 -11.40 -2.54
CA ASP A 523 -16.87 -11.71 -2.27
C ASP A 523 -17.74 -11.07 -3.39
N PHE A 524 -18.13 -11.87 -4.39
CA PHE A 524 -18.89 -11.42 -5.55
C PHE A 524 -20.41 -11.52 -5.35
N ASN A 525 -20.89 -12.03 -4.22
CA ASN A 525 -22.33 -12.12 -3.96
C ASN A 525 -22.76 -11.47 -2.63
N ASN A 526 -21.82 -10.84 -1.92
CA ASN A 526 -21.99 -10.16 -0.64
C ASN A 526 -22.52 -11.09 0.48
N ASP A 527 -22.17 -12.38 0.40
CA ASP A 527 -22.47 -13.37 1.44
C ASP A 527 -21.32 -13.52 2.46
N ARG A 528 -20.30 -12.69 2.32
CA ARG A 528 -19.06 -12.61 3.08
C ARG A 528 -18.13 -13.79 2.86
N GLN A 529 -18.37 -14.67 1.89
CA GLN A 529 -17.52 -15.81 1.59
C GLN A 529 -16.68 -15.47 0.36
N MET A 530 -15.44 -15.98 0.33
CA MET A 530 -14.55 -15.72 -0.79
C MET A 530 -14.98 -16.57 -1.98
N ASP A 531 -15.21 -15.91 -3.11
CA ASP A 531 -15.52 -16.51 -4.39
C ASP A 531 -14.30 -16.44 -5.33
N LEU A 532 -14.34 -17.22 -6.41
CA LEU A 532 -13.31 -17.20 -7.45
C LEU A 532 -13.91 -16.74 -8.78
N ALA A 533 -13.28 -15.79 -9.46
CA ALA A 533 -13.55 -15.54 -10.87
C ALA A 533 -12.33 -15.92 -11.71
N LEU A 534 -12.55 -16.62 -12.82
CA LEU A 534 -11.49 -17.06 -13.75
C LEU A 534 -11.84 -16.74 -15.20
N THR A 535 -10.84 -16.38 -16.01
CA THR A 535 -10.97 -16.21 -17.46
C THR A 535 -10.79 -17.52 -18.21
N PHE A 536 -11.62 -17.79 -19.22
CA PHE A 536 -11.51 -18.97 -20.09
C PHE A 536 -11.24 -18.54 -21.53
N SER A 537 -9.96 -18.44 -21.89
CA SER A 537 -9.50 -17.83 -23.14
C SER A 537 -10.12 -18.47 -24.39
N ASN A 538 -10.17 -19.80 -24.46
CA ASN A 538 -10.72 -20.53 -25.61
C ASN A 538 -12.26 -20.55 -25.66
N GLU A 539 -12.94 -20.18 -24.57
CA GLU A 539 -14.41 -20.15 -24.50
C GLU A 539 -15.00 -18.75 -24.67
N SER A 540 -14.17 -17.69 -24.67
CA SER A 540 -14.65 -16.30 -24.68
C SER A 540 -15.61 -16.01 -23.53
N SER A 541 -15.29 -16.54 -22.33
CA SER A 541 -16.11 -16.40 -21.13
C SER A 541 -15.24 -16.25 -19.89
N ILE A 542 -15.86 -15.77 -18.82
CA ILE A 542 -15.35 -15.95 -17.45
C ILE A 542 -16.25 -16.96 -16.73
N GLY A 543 -15.73 -17.60 -15.69
CA GLY A 543 -16.51 -18.40 -14.75
C GLY A 543 -16.36 -17.89 -13.34
N VAL A 544 -17.48 -17.72 -12.65
CA VAL A 544 -17.51 -17.35 -11.24
C VAL A 544 -17.95 -18.57 -10.42
N LEU A 545 -17.11 -18.99 -9.50
CA LEU A 545 -17.35 -20.08 -8.56
C LEU A 545 -17.67 -19.46 -7.21
N TYR A 546 -18.96 -19.45 -6.84
CA TYR A 546 -19.40 -18.94 -5.54
C TYR A 546 -19.01 -19.90 -4.42
N GLY A 547 -18.39 -19.38 -3.37
CA GLY A 547 -18.11 -20.12 -2.14
C GLY A 547 -19.40 -20.44 -1.39
N ASN A 548 -19.49 -21.63 -0.82
CA ASN A 548 -20.55 -21.99 0.11
C ASN A 548 -20.10 -21.87 1.57
N GLY A 549 -18.85 -21.43 1.80
CA GLY A 549 -18.34 -21.08 3.13
C GLY A 549 -18.16 -22.28 4.04
N ASP A 550 -18.30 -23.48 3.49
CA ASP A 550 -18.03 -24.78 4.11
C ASP A 550 -16.81 -25.45 3.46
N GLY A 551 -16.01 -24.69 2.71
CA GLY A 551 -14.89 -25.22 1.94
C GLY A 551 -15.32 -25.91 0.65
N SER A 552 -16.50 -25.57 0.13
CA SER A 552 -16.93 -25.97 -1.20
C SER A 552 -17.29 -24.78 -2.09
N PHE A 553 -17.10 -24.95 -3.39
CA PHE A 553 -17.54 -24.01 -4.41
C PHE A 553 -18.75 -24.56 -5.17
N GLN A 554 -19.61 -23.66 -5.62
CA GLN A 554 -20.65 -23.99 -6.58
C GLN A 554 -20.04 -24.25 -7.96
N ARG A 555 -20.84 -24.83 -8.86
CA ARG A 555 -20.43 -24.96 -10.26
C ARG A 555 -20.19 -23.57 -10.87
N PRO A 556 -19.19 -23.41 -11.74
CA PRO A 556 -18.88 -22.12 -12.34
C PRO A 556 -20.09 -21.59 -13.10
N LEU A 557 -20.58 -20.42 -12.70
CA LEU A 557 -21.53 -19.66 -13.48
C LEU A 557 -20.77 -18.90 -14.56
N LYS A 558 -21.03 -19.25 -15.82
CA LYS A 558 -20.27 -18.71 -16.96
C LYS A 558 -20.93 -17.45 -17.50
N TYR A 559 -20.13 -16.41 -17.67
CA TYR A 559 -20.53 -15.15 -18.29
C TYR A 559 -19.75 -14.94 -19.58
N LYS A 560 -20.47 -14.60 -20.64
CA LYS A 560 -19.86 -14.34 -21.94
C LYS A 560 -19.10 -13.01 -21.90
N VAL A 561 -17.83 -13.03 -22.29
CA VAL A 561 -16.99 -11.84 -22.50
C VAL A 561 -16.57 -11.74 -23.97
N GLY A 562 -15.55 -10.95 -24.29
CA GLY A 562 -14.97 -10.93 -25.64
C GLY A 562 -14.09 -12.14 -25.91
N THR A 563 -13.57 -12.26 -27.13
CA THR A 563 -12.74 -13.42 -27.51
C THR A 563 -11.33 -13.35 -26.94
N SER A 564 -10.81 -14.50 -26.50
CA SER A 564 -9.49 -14.64 -25.88
C SER A 564 -9.27 -13.68 -24.70
N PRO A 565 -10.06 -13.77 -23.62
CA PRO A 565 -9.78 -13.01 -22.40
C PRO A 565 -8.36 -13.30 -21.90
N SER A 566 -7.59 -12.24 -21.64
CA SER A 566 -6.16 -12.27 -21.32
C SER A 566 -5.86 -11.82 -19.89
N ALA A 567 -6.56 -10.81 -19.39
CA ALA A 567 -6.41 -10.27 -18.04
C ALA A 567 -7.77 -9.88 -17.45
N MET A 568 -7.84 -9.83 -16.12
CA MET A 568 -9.04 -9.50 -15.37
C MET A 568 -8.70 -8.74 -14.09
N ARG A 569 -9.56 -7.79 -13.71
CA ARG A 569 -9.47 -7.02 -12.48
C ARG A 569 -10.85 -6.96 -11.81
N ALA A 570 -10.83 -6.94 -10.49
CA ALA A 570 -12.01 -6.81 -9.64
C ALA A 570 -11.94 -5.47 -8.90
N ASP A 571 -13.03 -4.69 -8.94
CA ASP A 571 -13.14 -3.38 -8.28
C ASP A 571 -14.60 -2.94 -8.19
N ASP A 572 -14.91 -1.90 -7.42
CA ASP A 572 -16.27 -1.32 -7.34
C ASP A 572 -16.45 -0.17 -8.35
N PHE A 573 -16.75 -0.50 -9.62
CA PHE A 573 -16.78 0.48 -10.71
C PHE A 573 -18.02 1.40 -10.69
N ASN A 574 -18.96 1.15 -9.79
CA ASN A 574 -20.19 1.93 -9.66
C ASN A 574 -20.43 2.49 -8.23
N ASP A 575 -19.44 2.35 -7.34
CA ASP A 575 -19.46 2.82 -5.95
C ASP A 575 -20.71 2.35 -5.18
N ASP A 576 -21.18 1.13 -5.46
CA ASP A 576 -22.38 0.56 -4.83
C ASP A 576 -22.06 -0.42 -3.69
N GLY A 577 -20.78 -0.55 -3.35
CA GLY A 577 -20.22 -1.41 -2.32
C GLY A 577 -20.07 -2.87 -2.77
N LYS A 578 -20.15 -3.15 -4.08
CA LYS A 578 -20.09 -4.51 -4.62
C LYS A 578 -19.01 -4.62 -5.66
N ILE A 579 -18.27 -5.72 -5.57
CA ILE A 579 -17.15 -5.96 -6.46
C ILE A 579 -17.67 -6.37 -7.83
N ASP A 580 -17.36 -5.54 -8.81
CA ASP A 580 -17.56 -5.72 -10.24
C ASP A 580 -16.33 -6.37 -10.89
N LEU A 581 -16.44 -6.70 -12.18
CA LEU A 581 -15.34 -7.30 -12.94
C LEU A 581 -15.10 -6.57 -14.26
N VAL A 582 -13.83 -6.41 -14.60
CA VAL A 582 -13.42 -5.90 -15.90
C VAL A 582 -12.40 -6.84 -16.53
N VAL A 583 -12.58 -7.14 -17.82
CA VAL A 583 -11.84 -8.20 -18.54
C VAL A 583 -11.29 -7.68 -19.85
N ALA A 584 -9.98 -7.79 -20.04
CA ALA A 584 -9.30 -7.50 -21.29
C ALA A 584 -9.45 -8.69 -22.26
N ASN A 585 -9.88 -8.44 -23.50
CA ASN A 585 -10.13 -9.47 -24.52
C ASN A 585 -9.19 -9.30 -25.71
N SER A 586 -8.05 -10.00 -25.66
CA SER A 586 -6.96 -9.90 -26.65
C SER A 586 -7.45 -10.10 -28.09
N GLY A 587 -8.26 -11.15 -28.31
CA GLY A 587 -8.70 -11.58 -29.63
C GLY A 587 -9.74 -10.66 -30.27
N GLU A 588 -10.50 -9.92 -29.47
CA GLU A 588 -11.55 -9.02 -29.96
C GLU A 588 -11.17 -7.53 -29.88
N HIS A 589 -10.03 -7.20 -29.26
CA HIS A 589 -9.56 -5.82 -29.10
C HIS A 589 -10.57 -4.97 -28.31
N THR A 590 -11.08 -5.55 -27.22
CA THR A 590 -12.11 -4.94 -26.38
C THR A 590 -11.85 -5.21 -24.91
N CYS A 591 -12.49 -4.40 -24.08
CA CYS A 591 -12.64 -4.63 -22.65
C CYS A 591 -14.11 -4.94 -22.35
N SER A 592 -14.39 -5.95 -21.52
CA SER A 592 -15.73 -6.31 -21.07
C SER A 592 -15.88 -5.90 -19.61
N MET A 593 -16.82 -5.00 -19.33
CA MET A 593 -17.24 -4.63 -17.98
C MET A 593 -18.45 -5.48 -17.58
N LEU A 594 -18.41 -6.11 -16.42
CA LEU A 594 -19.48 -6.93 -15.86
C LEU A 594 -19.85 -6.36 -14.49
N ILE A 595 -21.04 -5.76 -14.43
CA ILE A 595 -21.56 -5.14 -13.21
C ILE A 595 -22.30 -6.18 -12.37
N ASN A 596 -22.00 -6.21 -11.09
CA ASN A 596 -22.56 -7.09 -10.10
C ASN A 596 -23.97 -6.64 -9.72
N SER A 597 -24.95 -7.55 -9.88
CA SER A 597 -26.37 -7.25 -9.63
C SER A 597 -26.78 -7.42 -8.17
N ALA A 598 -25.85 -7.72 -7.25
CA ALA A 598 -26.11 -7.95 -5.83
C ALA A 598 -26.95 -9.19 -5.48
N ASP A 599 -27.36 -9.97 -6.47
CA ASP A 599 -28.10 -11.23 -6.31
C ASP A 599 -27.20 -12.45 -6.54
N GLY A 600 -25.88 -12.24 -6.51
CA GLY A 600 -24.89 -13.24 -6.89
C GLY A 600 -24.88 -13.50 -8.40
N THR A 601 -25.27 -12.52 -9.21
CA THR A 601 -25.10 -12.59 -10.67
C THR A 601 -24.48 -11.33 -11.24
N PHE A 602 -23.78 -11.49 -12.37
CA PHE A 602 -23.30 -10.36 -13.17
C PHE A 602 -24.27 -10.05 -14.31
N GLN A 603 -24.45 -8.76 -14.57
CA GLN A 603 -25.16 -8.30 -15.76
C GLN A 603 -24.44 -8.75 -17.03
N ASN A 604 -25.15 -8.63 -18.16
CA ASN A 604 -24.50 -8.84 -19.46
C ASN A 604 -23.35 -7.85 -19.62
N GLN A 605 -22.24 -8.32 -20.19
CA GLN A 605 -21.07 -7.48 -20.45
C GLN A 605 -21.46 -6.17 -21.15
N ILE A 606 -20.89 -5.07 -20.67
CA ILE A 606 -20.81 -3.83 -21.41
C ILE A 606 -19.44 -3.82 -22.07
N LYS A 607 -19.44 -3.76 -23.41
CA LYS A 607 -18.23 -3.89 -24.20
C LYS A 607 -17.70 -2.52 -24.59
N TYR A 608 -16.43 -2.28 -24.28
CA TYR A 608 -15.68 -1.10 -24.67
C TYR A 608 -14.63 -1.47 -25.71
N ALA A 609 -14.56 -0.71 -26.79
CA ALA A 609 -13.45 -0.85 -27.73
C ALA A 609 -12.16 -0.39 -27.05
N THR A 610 -11.09 -1.15 -27.26
CA THR A 610 -9.74 -0.77 -26.86
C THR A 610 -8.85 -0.67 -28.10
N GLY A 611 -7.53 -0.56 -27.90
CA GLY A 611 -6.57 -0.87 -28.93
C GLY A 611 -6.47 -2.38 -29.20
N ALA A 612 -5.65 -2.73 -30.19
CA ALA A 612 -5.44 -4.11 -30.60
C ALA A 612 -4.67 -4.93 -29.55
N ASN A 613 -5.08 -6.19 -29.38
CA ASN A 613 -4.48 -7.17 -28.47
C ASN A 613 -4.23 -6.63 -27.04
N PRO A 614 -5.30 -6.31 -26.27
CA PRO A 614 -5.15 -5.91 -24.88
C PRO A 614 -4.60 -7.06 -24.02
N VAL A 615 -3.59 -6.76 -23.20
CA VAL A 615 -2.81 -7.76 -22.43
C VAL A 615 -2.76 -7.51 -20.93
N ALA A 616 -2.91 -6.27 -20.49
CA ALA A 616 -2.91 -5.90 -19.09
C ALA A 616 -4.01 -4.89 -18.78
N ILE A 617 -4.49 -4.89 -17.53
CA ILE A 617 -5.55 -4.02 -17.05
C ILE A 617 -5.28 -3.57 -15.61
N THR A 618 -5.59 -2.32 -15.32
CA THR A 618 -5.57 -1.74 -13.98
C THR A 618 -6.78 -0.84 -13.77
N SER A 619 -7.16 -0.65 -12.51
CA SER A 619 -8.28 0.19 -12.09
C SER A 619 -7.81 1.17 -11.01
N ALA A 620 -8.12 2.44 -11.21
CA ALA A 620 -7.82 3.54 -10.27
C ALA A 620 -8.51 4.83 -10.75
N ASP A 621 -8.52 5.88 -9.94
CA ASP A 621 -9.00 7.21 -10.33
C ASP A 621 -7.92 7.97 -11.13
N TYR A 622 -8.00 7.96 -12.47
CA TYR A 622 -7.00 8.56 -13.37
C TYR A 622 -7.34 10.02 -13.75
N ASP A 623 -8.54 10.50 -13.42
CA ASP A 623 -8.98 11.87 -13.67
C ASP A 623 -9.33 12.68 -12.40
N ASN A 624 -8.94 12.14 -11.24
CA ASN A 624 -9.10 12.70 -9.90
C ASN A 624 -10.56 13.12 -9.60
N ASP A 625 -11.54 12.41 -10.15
CA ASP A 625 -12.95 12.67 -9.96
C ASP A 625 -13.61 11.77 -8.90
N THR A 626 -12.80 10.96 -8.20
CA THR A 626 -13.15 9.96 -7.17
C THR A 626 -13.91 8.75 -7.69
N ILE A 627 -14.07 8.61 -9.00
CA ILE A 627 -14.68 7.44 -9.64
C ILE A 627 -13.58 6.54 -10.20
N ILE A 628 -13.77 5.23 -10.08
CA ILE A 628 -12.81 4.26 -10.59
C ILE A 628 -12.85 4.24 -12.12
N ASP A 629 -11.69 4.50 -12.73
CA ASP A 629 -11.46 4.37 -14.15
C ASP A 629 -10.78 3.03 -14.48
N VAL A 630 -10.79 2.67 -15.76
CA VAL A 630 -10.11 1.48 -16.27
C VAL A 630 -9.05 1.86 -17.29
N LEU A 631 -7.85 1.36 -17.09
CA LEU A 631 -6.75 1.52 -18.01
C LEU A 631 -6.28 0.18 -18.58
N VAL A 632 -6.13 0.12 -19.90
CA VAL A 632 -5.84 -1.10 -20.65
C VAL A 632 -4.64 -0.91 -21.56
N VAL A 633 -3.63 -1.77 -21.43
CA VAL A 633 -2.47 -1.83 -22.33
C VAL A 633 -2.76 -2.71 -23.53
N ASN A 634 -2.53 -2.18 -24.73
CA ASN A 634 -2.83 -2.79 -26.02
C ASN A 634 -1.54 -3.08 -26.77
N LYS A 635 -1.11 -4.35 -26.73
CA LYS A 635 0.14 -4.83 -27.31
C LYS A 635 0.13 -4.80 -28.84
N GLY A 636 -1.03 -4.97 -29.46
CA GLY A 636 -1.16 -5.21 -30.89
C GLY A 636 -1.05 -3.95 -31.74
N ASP A 637 -1.39 -2.79 -31.18
CA ASP A 637 -1.32 -1.50 -31.87
C ASP A 637 -0.58 -0.41 -31.08
N ASN A 638 0.13 -0.81 -30.01
CA ASN A 638 0.98 0.04 -29.22
C ASN A 638 0.17 1.20 -28.66
N SER A 639 -0.82 0.91 -27.84
CA SER A 639 -1.66 1.97 -27.28
C SER A 639 -2.08 1.66 -25.86
N VAL A 640 -2.41 2.71 -25.11
CA VAL A 640 -3.16 2.58 -23.86
C VAL A 640 -4.56 3.11 -24.10
N SER A 641 -5.55 2.34 -23.68
CA SER A 641 -6.94 2.76 -23.70
C SER A 641 -7.35 3.14 -22.29
N LEU A 642 -7.75 4.39 -22.09
CA LEU A 642 -8.36 4.85 -20.84
C LEU A 642 -9.88 4.94 -21.02
N LEU A 643 -10.58 4.20 -20.17
CA LEU A 643 -12.03 4.19 -20.07
C LEU A 643 -12.39 4.90 -18.77
N LEU A 644 -12.86 6.13 -18.87
CA LEU A 644 -13.20 6.92 -17.68
C LEU A 644 -14.54 6.45 -17.11
N GLY A 645 -14.60 6.15 -15.83
CA GLY A 645 -15.81 5.77 -15.13
C GLY A 645 -16.85 6.90 -15.15
N ASN A 646 -18.14 6.53 -15.10
CA ASN A 646 -19.23 7.47 -14.89
C ASN A 646 -19.89 7.28 -13.51
N GLY A 647 -19.39 6.36 -12.68
CA GLY A 647 -19.91 6.03 -11.35
C GLY A 647 -21.22 5.24 -11.37
N ASP A 648 -21.67 4.77 -12.53
CA ASP A 648 -22.85 3.92 -12.70
C ASP A 648 -22.50 2.54 -13.28
N GLY A 649 -21.21 2.17 -13.25
CA GLY A 649 -20.70 0.95 -13.85
C GLY A 649 -20.53 1.04 -15.36
N THR A 650 -20.80 2.21 -15.96
CA THR A 650 -20.45 2.49 -17.35
C THR A 650 -19.20 3.36 -17.42
N CYS A 651 -18.43 3.16 -18.48
CA CYS A 651 -17.31 4.03 -18.83
C CYS A 651 -17.61 4.85 -20.08
N ARG A 652 -16.97 6.01 -20.20
CA ARG A 652 -16.79 6.75 -21.45
C ARG A 652 -15.38 6.46 -21.99
N GLY A 653 -15.31 5.83 -23.16
CA GLY A 653 -14.03 5.56 -23.80
C GLY A 653 -13.40 6.84 -24.35
N ARG A 654 -12.13 7.08 -24.03
CA ARG A 654 -11.30 8.01 -24.81
C ARG A 654 -10.66 7.28 -25.99
N MET A 655 -10.27 8.03 -27.02
CA MET A 655 -9.47 7.43 -28.11
C MET A 655 -8.19 6.82 -27.52
N PRO A 656 -7.77 5.62 -27.96
CA PRO A 656 -6.54 5.01 -27.49
C PRO A 656 -5.38 5.99 -27.63
N HIS A 657 -4.66 6.22 -26.54
CA HIS A 657 -3.43 6.98 -26.55
C HIS A 657 -2.37 6.11 -27.22
N ARG A 658 -2.04 6.41 -28.48
CA ARG A 658 -0.99 5.69 -29.20
C ARG A 658 0.34 5.93 -28.50
N LEU A 659 0.91 4.84 -28.04
CA LEU A 659 2.31 4.74 -27.68
C LEU A 659 3.12 4.66 -28.97
N GLU A 660 4.38 5.03 -28.88
CA GLU A 660 5.31 4.79 -29.98
C GLU A 660 5.73 3.31 -30.05
N LYS A 661 5.50 2.53 -28.99
CA LYS A 661 6.11 1.21 -28.75
C LYS A 661 5.17 0.19 -28.09
N ILE A 662 5.51 -1.10 -28.23
CA ILE A 662 4.68 -2.24 -27.83
C ILE A 662 4.81 -2.46 -26.32
N ALA A 663 3.81 -2.04 -25.54
CA ALA A 663 3.77 -2.30 -24.10
C ALA A 663 3.18 -3.69 -23.76
N ASP A 664 3.75 -4.39 -22.77
CA ASP A 664 3.31 -5.73 -22.32
C ASP A 664 2.76 -5.74 -20.89
N SER A 665 3.42 -5.01 -20.00
CA SER A 665 3.01 -4.85 -18.60
C SER A 665 2.95 -3.38 -18.23
N MET A 666 2.30 -3.09 -17.10
CA MET A 666 2.21 -1.75 -16.56
C MET A 666 2.23 -1.73 -15.04
N ALA A 667 2.71 -0.61 -14.51
CA ALA A 667 2.50 -0.18 -13.14
C ALA A 667 1.84 1.19 -13.14
N THR A 668 1.05 1.46 -12.10
CA THR A 668 0.42 2.75 -11.88
C THR A 668 0.73 3.24 -10.48
N GLY A 669 0.95 4.55 -10.35
CA GLY A 669 1.31 5.21 -9.11
C GLY A 669 1.53 6.69 -9.37
N ASP A 670 1.52 7.50 -8.32
CA ASP A 670 1.97 8.90 -8.41
C ASP A 670 3.49 8.90 -8.41
N PHE A 671 4.11 8.79 -9.59
CA PHE A 671 5.54 8.54 -9.67
C PHE A 671 6.34 9.83 -9.42
N ASN A 672 5.80 10.96 -9.84
CA ASN A 672 6.45 12.25 -9.72
C ASN A 672 6.06 13.06 -8.45
N ASN A 673 5.19 12.50 -7.61
CA ASN A 673 4.64 13.13 -6.40
C ASN A 673 3.88 14.45 -6.67
N ASP A 674 3.11 14.49 -7.76
CA ASP A 674 2.17 15.58 -8.06
C ASP A 674 0.72 15.24 -7.71
N THR A 675 0.48 14.15 -6.99
CA THR A 675 -0.81 13.64 -6.53
C THR A 675 -1.72 13.16 -7.65
N LYS A 676 -1.14 12.84 -8.82
CA LYS A 676 -1.86 12.31 -9.97
C LYS A 676 -1.26 10.98 -10.36
N LEU A 677 -2.11 10.06 -10.79
CA LEU A 677 -1.64 8.75 -11.21
C LEU A 677 -0.92 8.83 -12.55
N ASP A 678 0.35 8.47 -12.50
CA ASP A 678 1.22 8.25 -13.63
C ASP A 678 1.18 6.76 -14.03
N LEU A 679 1.73 6.46 -15.21
CA LEU A 679 1.86 5.11 -15.74
C LEU A 679 3.26 4.83 -16.19
N ILE A 680 3.69 3.60 -15.95
CA ILE A 680 4.91 3.09 -16.52
C ILE A 680 4.63 1.79 -17.24
N LEU A 681 5.17 1.69 -18.44
CA LEU A 681 4.92 0.60 -19.38
C LEU A 681 6.25 -0.05 -19.78
N THR A 682 6.33 -1.38 -19.71
CA THR A 682 7.48 -2.13 -20.23
C THR A 682 7.25 -2.47 -21.70
N ASN A 683 8.23 -2.17 -22.57
CA ASN A 683 8.12 -2.43 -24.01
C ASN A 683 8.95 -3.62 -24.48
N THR A 684 8.30 -4.66 -25.00
CA THR A 684 8.96 -5.96 -25.28
C THR A 684 9.59 -6.11 -26.67
N ILE A 685 9.34 -5.23 -27.65
CA ILE A 685 9.93 -5.38 -29.01
C ILE A 685 11.21 -4.57 -29.20
N ASP A 686 11.26 -3.37 -28.64
CA ASP A 686 12.36 -2.44 -28.80
C ASP A 686 12.95 -1.98 -27.48
N TYR A 687 12.54 -2.67 -26.42
CA TYR A 687 13.33 -2.85 -25.24
C TYR A 687 13.58 -1.58 -24.45
N SER A 688 12.49 -0.86 -24.19
CA SER A 688 12.48 0.38 -23.43
C SER A 688 11.31 0.44 -22.46
N ILE A 689 11.33 1.42 -21.58
CA ILE A 689 10.14 1.80 -20.82
C ILE A 689 9.53 3.08 -21.35
N THR A 690 8.21 3.19 -21.20
CA THR A 690 7.48 4.41 -21.48
C THR A 690 6.83 4.89 -20.19
N LEU A 691 7.21 6.09 -19.76
CA LEU A 691 6.54 6.81 -18.69
C LEU A 691 5.53 7.78 -19.29
N LEU A 692 4.33 7.75 -18.75
CA LEU A 692 3.24 8.64 -19.09
C LEU A 692 2.79 9.34 -17.80
N LEU A 693 2.99 10.66 -17.76
CA LEU A 693 2.59 11.49 -16.63
C LEU A 693 1.09 11.78 -16.68
N GLY A 694 0.39 11.50 -15.59
CA GLY A 694 -1.01 11.79 -15.42
C GLY A 694 -1.24 13.30 -15.34
N SER A 695 -2.18 13.81 -16.12
CA SER A 695 -2.62 15.20 -15.96
C SER A 695 -3.54 15.41 -14.76
N GLY A 696 -4.07 14.32 -14.18
CA GLY A 696 -5.14 14.33 -13.19
C GLY A 696 -6.50 14.68 -13.80
N HIS A 697 -6.64 14.59 -15.13
CA HIS A 697 -7.90 14.81 -15.85
C HIS A 697 -8.11 13.75 -16.95
N GLY A 698 -7.57 12.54 -16.74
CA GLY A 698 -7.76 11.42 -17.65
C GLY A 698 -7.05 11.60 -18.98
N THR A 699 -5.92 12.30 -18.96
CA THR A 699 -5.00 12.37 -20.09
C THR A 699 -3.60 12.13 -19.58
N PHE A 700 -2.81 11.48 -20.41
CA PHE A 700 -1.39 11.37 -20.14
C PHE A 700 -0.60 12.28 -21.07
N GLN A 701 0.42 12.91 -20.50
CA GLN A 701 1.46 13.58 -21.24
C GLN A 701 2.73 12.74 -21.14
N SER A 702 3.56 12.82 -22.16
CA SER A 702 4.88 12.20 -22.12
C SER A 702 5.68 12.86 -20.99
N GLY A 703 6.17 12.07 -20.04
CA GLY A 703 7.34 12.48 -19.27
C GLY A 703 8.57 12.35 -20.16
N SER A 704 9.63 13.12 -19.93
CA SER A 704 10.90 12.83 -20.60
C SER A 704 11.69 11.84 -19.75
N CYS A 705 12.13 10.76 -20.37
CA CYS A 705 13.17 9.92 -19.82
C CYS A 705 14.45 10.22 -20.59
N GLN A 706 15.63 10.25 -19.95
CA GLN A 706 16.90 10.36 -20.68
C GLN A 706 17.85 9.26 -20.22
N SER A 707 18.29 8.39 -21.13
CA SER A 707 19.45 7.54 -20.91
C SER A 707 20.72 8.32 -21.25
N THR A 708 21.71 8.36 -20.36
CA THR A 708 23.01 8.91 -20.73
C THR A 708 23.65 8.07 -21.85
N GLN A 709 24.01 8.70 -22.97
CA GLN A 709 24.61 8.00 -24.11
C GLN A 709 25.91 7.30 -23.72
N ARG A 710 26.05 6.03 -24.15
CA ARG A 710 27.29 5.23 -24.14
C ARG A 710 28.49 6.04 -24.64
N HIS A 711 29.35 6.53 -23.74
CA HIS A 711 30.74 6.79 -24.12
C HIS A 711 31.50 5.47 -24.08
N HIS A 712 31.64 4.84 -25.25
CA HIS A 712 32.72 3.89 -25.51
C HIS A 712 34.06 4.60 -25.21
N TYR A 713 34.57 4.46 -23.99
CA TYR A 713 36.01 4.52 -23.79
C TYR A 713 36.57 3.21 -24.33
N GLY A 714 36.71 3.16 -25.65
CA GLY A 714 37.60 2.21 -26.29
C GLY A 714 38.99 2.42 -25.69
N ALA A 715 39.48 1.41 -24.97
CA ALA A 715 40.89 1.31 -24.66
C ALA A 715 41.67 1.31 -25.99
N VAL A 716 42.32 2.43 -26.30
CA VAL A 716 43.30 2.52 -27.38
C VAL A 716 44.67 2.58 -26.74
N GLY A 717 45.45 1.51 -26.92
CA GLY A 717 46.92 1.51 -26.81
C GLY A 717 47.48 1.08 -25.46
#